data_AF-A0A0U1M400-F1
#
_entry.id   AF-A0A0U1M400-F1
#
_cell.length_a   1.000
_cell.length_b   1.000
_cell.length_c   1.000
_cell.angle_alpha   90.00
_cell.angle_beta   90.00
_cell.angle_gamma   90.00
#
_symmetry.space_group_name_H-M   'P 1'
#
loop_
_entity.id
_entity.type
_entity.pdbx_description
1 polymer ?
#
loop_
_entity_poly.entity_id
_entity_poly.type
_entity_poly.pdbx_seq_one_letter_code
_entity_poly.pdbx_strand_id
1 'polypeptide(L)'
;MAVTWFTGIGVGIVLSCLVYQYIIYPAFLSPLAKIPNAHFTAPISPAWIIWKRYREQNNRTIHAAHTKLGPIVRLGPSEISINCVEGGIKTVYGGGFEKHDWYPRVFGALNTFSMFTMTGSKEHATRKRMLSNIYSKSYLQSSPNLKLISKTIIYDRFLPILEEAASSKRSIDVHELNSSLTMDFVSAYLYGLRNASNLLQDVPFRKHILHNYQCRKPFEFYYQEVPALIPFSQAIGMPVIPKWCQDAGNVMDEWNLDLCDKADKSVASTDPGFEPTAYKQLKNSMMKHLRLQKEDPEANAQVLEQQRMDIACEMYDQLTAGHETSAVGLTYLYWELSKHPEIQEELRKELQTLSPSITSPPASGSELVLPRPKDIDALPLLQGIIMETLRLHAPIPGIQPRVTPSPPTSLAGYDNIPPNMRVNAQAYSLHRNPDVFPDPETWQPRRWLKDDHSPEMEEMRRWFWAFGSGGRMCVGSNLALQGETEWTKSGQYTGITELDLTAQGVTQVQGTGKILVGAGKAIDPSNIAHVFVSPRKRAQTTFELLFSSSSQLDPLRVSTTERLAEWDYGQYEGMVTSQIRALRKEHGLDGERPWDIWRDGCEDGESAQQVTDRLDDLIREIKSIQQNHMHGEPGPADVVLVAHGHLLRAFVKRWLGYPMEFPLSLMLPPGGIGVLSYQHHNINEPALYAGMAFP
;
A
#
# COMPACT_ATOMS: atom_id res chain seq x y z
N MET A 1 -14.89 -64.52 21.29
CA MET A 1 -15.92 -64.01 20.35
C MET A 1 -16.47 -62.63 20.74
N ALA A 2 -16.79 -62.30 22.00
CA ALA A 2 -17.34 -60.97 22.33
C ALA A 2 -16.39 -59.77 22.01
N VAL A 3 -15.08 -59.92 22.22
CA VAL A 3 -14.09 -58.85 21.98
C VAL A 3 -14.01 -58.44 20.50
N THR A 4 -14.22 -59.36 19.57
CA THR A 4 -14.18 -59.08 18.12
C THR A 4 -15.41 -58.33 17.60
N TRP A 5 -16.55 -58.41 18.30
CA TRP A 5 -17.77 -57.66 17.96
C TRP A 5 -17.68 -56.21 18.41
N PHE A 6 -17.18 -55.95 19.63
CA PHE A 6 -16.98 -54.58 20.13
C PHE A 6 -15.92 -53.83 19.33
N THR A 7 -14.83 -54.49 18.91
CA THR A 7 -13.84 -53.88 18.01
C THR A 7 -14.41 -53.61 16.62
N GLY A 8 -15.23 -54.51 16.07
CA GLY A 8 -15.92 -54.30 14.79
C GLY A 8 -16.89 -53.11 14.80
N ILE A 9 -17.71 -52.98 15.86
CA ILE A 9 -18.62 -51.84 16.04
C ILE A 9 -17.83 -50.54 16.22
N GLY A 10 -16.75 -50.56 17.02
CA GLY A 10 -15.87 -49.40 17.21
C GLY A 10 -15.24 -48.92 15.90
N VAL A 11 -14.69 -49.83 15.09
CA VAL A 11 -14.14 -49.52 13.76
C VAL A 11 -15.23 -48.96 12.83
N GLY A 12 -16.44 -49.55 12.85
CA GLY A 12 -17.57 -49.07 12.05
C GLY A 12 -18.01 -47.64 12.40
N ILE A 13 -18.05 -47.30 13.68
CA ILE A 13 -18.35 -45.93 14.15
C ILE A 13 -17.26 -44.97 13.70
N VAL A 14 -15.98 -45.30 13.88
CA VAL A 14 -14.87 -44.45 13.45
C VAL A 14 -14.90 -44.21 11.95
N LEU A 15 -15.08 -45.26 11.14
CA LEU A 15 -15.20 -45.13 9.69
C LEU A 15 -16.40 -44.25 9.29
N SER A 16 -17.55 -44.42 9.95
CA SER A 16 -18.74 -43.60 9.69
C SER A 16 -18.50 -42.13 10.04
N CYS A 17 -17.84 -41.84 11.17
CA CYS A 17 -17.44 -40.49 11.56
C CYS A 17 -16.46 -39.87 10.55
N LEU A 18 -15.47 -40.64 10.08
CA LEU A 18 -14.52 -40.18 9.06
C LEU A 18 -15.21 -39.89 7.73
N VAL A 19 -16.10 -40.78 7.26
CA VAL A 19 -16.89 -40.55 6.04
C VAL A 19 -17.78 -39.33 6.20
N TYR A 20 -18.44 -39.16 7.34
CA TYR A 20 -19.25 -37.98 7.60
C TYR A 20 -18.40 -36.70 7.58
N GLN A 21 -17.30 -36.67 8.33
CA GLN A 21 -16.46 -35.48 8.51
C GLN A 21 -15.70 -35.08 7.24
N TYR A 22 -15.20 -36.04 6.45
CA TYR A 22 -14.31 -35.78 5.32
C TYR A 22 -14.99 -35.89 3.95
N ILE A 23 -16.17 -36.52 3.87
CA ILE A 23 -16.90 -36.70 2.60
C ILE A 23 -18.27 -36.02 2.66
N ILE A 24 -19.16 -36.47 3.55
CA ILE A 24 -20.56 -36.04 3.53
C ILE A 24 -20.70 -34.57 3.91
N TYR A 25 -20.14 -34.15 5.05
CA TYR A 25 -20.26 -32.79 5.53
C TYR A 25 -19.63 -31.78 4.58
N PRO A 26 -18.36 -31.92 4.14
CA PRO A 26 -17.74 -30.95 3.23
C PRO A 26 -18.44 -30.87 1.87
N ALA A 27 -18.99 -31.97 1.35
CA ALA A 27 -19.63 -32.02 0.04
C ALA A 27 -21.06 -31.50 0.03
N PHE A 28 -21.85 -31.76 1.07
CA PHE A 28 -23.31 -31.54 1.01
C PHE A 28 -23.87 -30.64 2.11
N LEU A 29 -23.24 -30.59 3.29
CA LEU A 29 -23.82 -29.94 4.47
C LEU A 29 -23.09 -28.66 4.89
N SER A 30 -21.82 -28.53 4.51
CA SER A 30 -21.02 -27.34 4.77
C SER A 30 -21.62 -26.10 4.10
N PRO A 31 -21.53 -24.90 4.70
CA PRO A 31 -21.90 -23.65 4.03
C PRO A 31 -21.22 -23.47 2.66
N LEU A 32 -20.01 -24.03 2.49
CA LEU A 32 -19.28 -24.01 1.23
C LEU A 32 -19.88 -24.91 0.14
N ALA A 33 -20.81 -25.81 0.46
CA ALA A 33 -21.48 -26.67 -0.53
C ALA A 33 -22.33 -25.88 -1.52
N LYS A 34 -22.72 -24.64 -1.17
CA LYS A 34 -23.45 -23.72 -2.05
C LYS A 34 -22.55 -23.07 -3.10
N ILE A 35 -21.23 -23.01 -2.85
CA ILE A 35 -20.27 -22.35 -3.74
C ILE A 35 -19.96 -23.29 -4.93
N PRO A 36 -19.95 -22.80 -6.18
CA PRO A 36 -19.58 -23.59 -7.34
C PRO A 36 -18.19 -24.23 -7.20
N ASN A 37 -18.10 -25.53 -7.46
CA ASN A 37 -16.85 -26.29 -7.37
C ASN A 37 -16.06 -26.15 -8.67
N ALA A 38 -14.80 -25.71 -8.58
CA ALA A 38 -13.90 -25.64 -9.75
C ALA A 38 -13.55 -27.04 -10.29
N HIS A 39 -13.65 -28.06 -9.43
CA HIS A 39 -13.47 -29.47 -9.79
C HIS A 39 -14.35 -30.35 -8.88
N PHE A 40 -14.83 -31.49 -9.37
CA PHE A 40 -15.74 -32.36 -8.60
C PHE A 40 -15.15 -32.89 -7.30
N THR A 41 -13.81 -32.97 -7.19
CA THR A 41 -13.13 -33.36 -5.94
C THR A 41 -12.92 -32.20 -4.96
N ALA A 42 -13.13 -30.94 -5.37
CA ALA A 42 -12.85 -29.77 -4.55
C ALA A 42 -13.51 -29.83 -3.16
N PRO A 43 -14.73 -30.38 -2.98
CA PRO A 43 -15.31 -30.45 -1.65
C PRO A 43 -14.58 -31.38 -0.67
N ILE A 44 -13.91 -32.42 -1.18
CA ILE A 44 -13.38 -33.53 -0.37
C ILE A 44 -11.84 -33.62 -0.38
N SER A 45 -11.18 -33.05 -1.39
CA SER A 45 -9.72 -33.14 -1.52
C SER A 45 -9.11 -31.94 -2.26
N PRO A 46 -8.01 -31.35 -1.75
CA PRO A 46 -7.26 -30.31 -2.45
C PRO A 46 -6.29 -30.88 -3.51
N ALA A 47 -6.19 -32.20 -3.67
CA ALA A 47 -5.19 -32.83 -4.52
C ALA A 47 -5.19 -32.32 -5.98
N TRP A 48 -6.38 -32.04 -6.52
CA TRP A 48 -6.51 -31.47 -7.87
C TRP A 48 -5.86 -30.10 -7.98
N ILE A 49 -6.17 -29.15 -7.08
CA ILE A 49 -5.60 -27.80 -7.17
C ILE A 49 -4.12 -27.80 -6.82
N ILE A 50 -3.69 -28.63 -5.87
CA ILE A 50 -2.26 -28.83 -5.54
C ILE A 50 -1.50 -29.36 -6.77
N TRP A 51 -2.05 -30.34 -7.50
CA TRP A 51 -1.45 -30.83 -8.74
C TRP A 51 -1.37 -29.74 -9.82
N LYS A 52 -2.40 -28.91 -9.95
CA LYS A 52 -2.37 -27.77 -10.88
C LYS A 52 -1.32 -26.73 -10.51
N ARG A 53 -1.06 -26.52 -9.22
CA ARG A 53 0.04 -25.67 -8.71
C ARG A 53 1.41 -26.28 -9.01
N TYR A 54 1.59 -27.58 -8.74
CA TYR A 54 2.82 -28.30 -9.05
C TYR A 54 3.17 -28.27 -10.55
N ARG A 55 2.15 -28.26 -11.42
CA ARG A 55 2.31 -28.16 -12.88
C ARG A 55 2.38 -26.71 -13.39
N GLU A 56 2.46 -25.72 -12.52
CA GLU A 56 2.50 -24.28 -12.86
C GLU A 56 1.29 -23.80 -13.68
N GLN A 57 0.14 -24.45 -13.51
CA GLN A 57 -1.12 -24.17 -14.22
C GLN A 57 -2.15 -23.40 -13.38
N ASN A 58 -1.78 -22.99 -12.16
CA ASN A 58 -2.69 -22.43 -11.16
C ASN A 58 -3.53 -21.27 -11.71
N ASN A 59 -2.89 -20.21 -12.21
CA ASN A 59 -3.58 -18.95 -12.52
C ASN A 59 -4.59 -19.13 -13.66
N ARG A 60 -4.17 -19.80 -14.75
CA ARG A 60 -5.04 -20.11 -15.89
C ARG A 60 -6.21 -21.02 -15.49
N THR A 61 -5.96 -22.00 -14.62
CA THR A 61 -6.99 -22.91 -14.12
C THR A 61 -8.05 -22.16 -13.31
N ILE A 62 -7.62 -21.31 -12.36
CA ILE A 62 -8.53 -20.53 -11.52
C ILE A 62 -9.30 -19.50 -12.36
N HIS A 63 -8.65 -18.84 -13.32
CA HIS A 63 -9.31 -17.90 -14.23
C HIS A 63 -10.37 -18.58 -15.11
N ALA A 64 -10.06 -19.75 -15.68
CA ALA A 64 -11.03 -20.53 -16.44
C ALA A 64 -12.24 -20.95 -15.57
N ALA A 65 -12.00 -21.30 -14.30
CA ALA A 65 -13.08 -21.59 -13.36
C ALA A 65 -13.96 -20.36 -13.11
N HIS A 66 -13.37 -19.18 -12.84
CA HIS A 66 -14.14 -17.95 -12.65
C HIS A 66 -14.94 -17.55 -13.89
N THR A 67 -14.36 -17.66 -15.08
CA THR A 67 -15.04 -17.36 -16.34
C THR A 67 -16.28 -18.22 -16.54
N LYS A 68 -16.25 -19.48 -16.07
CA LYS A 68 -17.37 -20.42 -16.21
C LYS A 68 -18.38 -20.36 -15.07
N LEU A 69 -17.91 -20.15 -13.83
CA LEU A 69 -18.69 -20.40 -12.62
C LEU A 69 -19.04 -19.12 -11.84
N GLY A 70 -18.45 -17.98 -12.19
CA GLY A 70 -18.76 -16.68 -11.62
C GLY A 70 -17.73 -16.15 -10.60
N PRO A 71 -18.11 -15.17 -9.77
CA PRO A 71 -17.19 -14.36 -8.98
C PRO A 71 -16.57 -15.08 -7.79
N ILE A 72 -17.06 -16.26 -7.41
CA ILE A 72 -16.52 -17.08 -6.32
C ILE A 72 -16.54 -18.55 -6.71
N VAL A 73 -15.43 -19.24 -6.46
CA VAL A 73 -15.26 -20.67 -6.77
C VAL A 73 -14.58 -21.40 -5.63
N ARG A 74 -14.99 -22.64 -5.36
CA ARG A 74 -14.36 -23.53 -4.40
C ARG A 74 -13.25 -24.34 -5.07
N LEU A 75 -12.03 -24.22 -4.53
CA LEU A 75 -10.83 -24.90 -5.06
C LEU A 75 -10.48 -26.16 -4.27
N GLY A 76 -10.83 -26.20 -2.99
CA GLY A 76 -10.57 -27.31 -2.08
C GLY A 76 -11.53 -27.31 -0.88
N PRO A 77 -11.39 -28.28 0.05
CA PRO A 77 -12.32 -28.43 1.17
C PRO A 77 -12.42 -27.18 2.03
N SER A 78 -11.29 -26.48 2.20
CA SER A 78 -11.11 -25.26 3.00
C SER A 78 -10.48 -24.12 2.19
N GLU A 79 -10.67 -24.10 0.86
CA GLU A 79 -10.09 -23.07 0.00
C GLU A 79 -11.09 -22.56 -1.05
N ILE A 80 -11.22 -21.24 -1.12
CA ILE A 80 -12.06 -20.50 -2.07
C ILE A 80 -11.26 -19.42 -2.79
N SER A 81 -11.65 -19.12 -4.03
CA SER A 81 -11.10 -18.02 -4.82
C SER A 81 -12.21 -17.03 -5.19
N ILE A 82 -11.88 -15.74 -5.24
CA ILE A 82 -12.79 -14.64 -5.55
C ILE A 82 -12.24 -13.78 -6.70
N ASN A 83 -13.15 -13.32 -7.58
CA ASN A 83 -12.86 -12.46 -8.73
C ASN A 83 -13.94 -11.37 -8.89
N CYS A 84 -14.07 -10.52 -7.87
CA CYS A 84 -14.94 -9.35 -7.89
C CYS A 84 -14.43 -8.26 -6.94
N VAL A 85 -14.82 -7.00 -7.19
CA VAL A 85 -14.45 -5.87 -6.33
C VAL A 85 -15.32 -5.81 -5.08
N GLU A 86 -16.62 -5.57 -5.26
CA GLU A 86 -17.59 -5.53 -4.17
C GLU A 86 -17.89 -6.94 -3.66
N GLY A 87 -17.93 -7.12 -2.33
CA GLY A 87 -18.04 -8.44 -1.71
C GLY A 87 -16.83 -9.37 -1.93
N GLY A 88 -15.80 -8.91 -2.65
CA GLY A 88 -14.59 -9.66 -2.98
C GLY A 88 -13.35 -8.95 -2.46
N ILE A 89 -12.52 -8.39 -3.36
CA ILE A 89 -11.23 -7.82 -2.96
C ILE A 89 -11.34 -6.68 -1.96
N LYS A 90 -12.44 -5.89 -2.01
CA LYS A 90 -12.71 -4.83 -1.03
C LYS A 90 -12.99 -5.40 0.35
N THR A 91 -13.73 -6.50 0.46
CA THR A 91 -14.04 -7.16 1.74
C THR A 91 -12.81 -7.89 2.28
N VAL A 92 -12.13 -8.68 1.45
CA VAL A 92 -11.01 -9.53 1.89
C VAL A 92 -9.75 -8.71 2.18
N TYR A 93 -9.32 -7.87 1.23
CA TYR A 93 -8.06 -7.13 1.35
C TYR A 93 -8.27 -5.74 1.96
N GLY A 94 -9.35 -5.05 1.57
CA GLY A 94 -9.74 -3.76 2.17
C GLY A 94 -10.29 -3.90 3.59
N GLY A 95 -11.08 -4.94 3.87
CA GLY A 95 -11.66 -5.24 5.19
C GLY A 95 -10.69 -5.89 6.18
N GLY A 96 -9.43 -6.09 5.79
CA GLY A 96 -8.36 -6.42 6.75
C GLY A 96 -8.28 -7.90 7.15
N PHE A 97 -8.61 -8.84 6.26
CA PHE A 97 -8.43 -10.26 6.58
C PHE A 97 -6.94 -10.59 6.76
N GLU A 98 -6.63 -11.44 7.74
CA GLU A 98 -5.26 -11.77 8.07
C GLU A 98 -4.58 -12.57 6.96
N LYS A 99 -3.25 -12.39 6.84
CA LYS A 99 -2.45 -13.16 5.88
C LYS A 99 -2.41 -14.63 6.33
N HIS A 100 -2.49 -15.53 5.36
CA HIS A 100 -2.33 -16.96 5.60
C HIS A 100 -0.86 -17.29 5.95
N ASP A 101 -0.60 -18.37 6.69
CA ASP A 101 0.76 -18.88 6.98
C ASP A 101 1.56 -19.28 5.74
N TRP A 102 0.97 -19.13 4.55
CA TRP A 102 1.66 -19.27 3.28
C TRP A 102 2.81 -18.26 3.14
N TYR A 103 2.65 -17.03 3.62
CA TYR A 103 3.72 -16.02 3.49
C TYR A 103 4.98 -16.37 4.30
N PRO A 104 4.92 -16.56 5.64
CA PRO A 104 6.13 -16.83 6.42
C PRO A 104 6.80 -18.15 6.07
N ARG A 105 6.06 -19.16 5.57
CA ARG A 105 6.66 -20.44 5.14
C ARG A 105 7.58 -20.31 3.93
N VAL A 106 7.38 -19.29 3.11
CA VAL A 106 7.92 -19.21 1.75
C VAL A 106 8.90 -18.06 1.63
N PHE A 107 8.56 -16.93 2.25
CA PHE A 107 9.35 -15.71 2.20
C PHE A 107 10.01 -15.39 3.56
N GLY A 108 9.84 -16.25 4.56
CA GLY A 108 10.55 -16.14 5.83
C GLY A 108 12.05 -16.36 5.62
N ALA A 109 12.87 -15.54 6.28
CA ALA A 109 14.33 -15.58 6.21
C ALA A 109 14.92 -15.33 7.59
N LEU A 110 16.16 -15.80 7.81
CA LEU A 110 16.93 -15.57 9.04
C LEU A 110 16.17 -15.94 10.34
N ASN A 111 15.26 -16.92 10.26
CA ASN A 111 14.39 -17.36 11.37
C ASN A 111 13.58 -16.23 12.05
N THR A 112 13.24 -15.18 11.31
CA THR A 112 12.39 -14.08 11.80
C THR A 112 11.41 -13.61 10.72
N PHE A 113 10.65 -12.55 10.99
CA PHE A 113 9.57 -12.04 10.14
C PHE A 113 9.83 -10.61 9.66
N SER A 114 9.83 -10.45 8.34
CA SER A 114 9.69 -9.17 7.64
C SER A 114 8.26 -8.64 7.71
N MET A 115 8.06 -7.35 7.42
CA MET A 115 6.73 -6.77 7.20
C MET A 115 5.88 -7.63 6.26
N PHE A 116 6.42 -8.12 5.15
CA PHE A 116 5.66 -8.92 4.19
C PHE A 116 5.23 -10.29 4.74
N THR A 117 6.00 -10.90 5.63
CA THR A 117 5.71 -12.23 6.19
C THR A 117 4.86 -12.20 7.45
N MET A 118 4.73 -11.05 8.11
CA MET A 118 3.84 -10.87 9.27
C MET A 118 2.38 -11.18 8.94
N THR A 119 1.83 -12.20 9.60
CA THR A 119 0.46 -12.64 9.38
C THR A 119 -0.55 -11.64 9.97
N GLY A 120 -0.32 -11.20 11.21
CA GLY A 120 -1.16 -10.27 11.96
C GLY A 120 -1.12 -8.80 11.48
N SER A 121 -2.28 -8.14 11.51
CA SER A 121 -2.44 -6.79 10.95
C SER A 121 -1.87 -5.69 11.84
N LYS A 122 -1.81 -5.91 13.16
CA LYS A 122 -1.28 -4.92 14.11
C LYS A 122 0.24 -4.80 14.02
N GLU A 123 0.93 -5.93 13.98
CA GLU A 123 2.39 -6.03 13.86
C GLU A 123 2.83 -5.43 12.53
N HIS A 124 2.17 -5.84 11.45
CA HIS A 124 2.41 -5.29 10.13
C HIS A 124 2.17 -3.79 10.05
N ALA A 125 1.03 -3.28 10.55
CA ALA A 125 0.74 -1.84 10.51
C ALA A 125 1.78 -1.04 11.31
N THR A 126 2.30 -1.61 12.39
CA THR A 126 3.39 -1.00 13.17
C THR A 126 4.69 -0.97 12.37
N ARG A 127 5.08 -2.09 11.75
CA ARG A 127 6.29 -2.14 10.90
C ARG A 127 6.17 -1.23 9.68
N LYS A 128 5.03 -1.22 8.98
CA LYS A 128 4.76 -0.35 7.82
C LYS A 128 4.91 1.13 8.15
N ARG A 129 4.42 1.57 9.32
CA ARG A 129 4.55 2.96 9.76
C ARG A 129 6.00 3.41 9.93
N MET A 130 6.92 2.50 10.25
CA MET A 130 8.35 2.81 10.36
C MET A 130 9.00 3.18 9.02
N LEU A 131 8.45 2.69 7.91
CA LEU A 131 9.05 2.77 6.57
C LEU A 131 8.25 3.62 5.58
N SER A 132 6.94 3.77 5.78
CA SER A 132 6.05 4.35 4.76
C SER A 132 6.42 5.77 4.30
N ASN A 133 7.07 6.57 5.14
CA ASN A 133 7.46 7.95 4.81
C ASN A 133 8.51 8.00 3.69
N ILE A 134 9.53 7.12 3.75
CA ILE A 134 10.61 7.12 2.75
C ILE A 134 10.14 6.59 1.39
N TYR A 135 9.06 5.81 1.36
CA TYR A 135 8.40 5.32 0.15
C TYR A 135 7.30 6.25 -0.37
N SER A 136 7.07 7.39 0.26
CA SER A 136 6.14 8.39 -0.25
C SER A 136 6.67 9.02 -1.54
N LYS A 137 5.76 9.31 -2.48
CA LYS A 137 6.11 9.93 -3.76
C LYS A 137 6.92 11.23 -3.57
N SER A 138 6.48 12.10 -2.66
CA SER A 138 7.15 13.37 -2.36
C SER A 138 8.58 13.15 -1.88
N TYR A 139 8.80 12.23 -0.95
CA TYR A 139 10.14 11.90 -0.45
C TYR A 139 11.05 11.41 -1.59
N LEU A 140 10.56 10.45 -2.38
CA LEU A 140 11.34 9.85 -3.47
C LEU A 140 11.72 10.89 -4.53
N GLN A 141 10.77 11.71 -4.98
CA GLN A 141 11.01 12.73 -6.01
C GLN A 141 11.96 13.85 -5.55
N SER A 142 11.95 14.18 -4.26
CA SER A 142 12.88 15.16 -3.69
C SER A 142 14.20 14.57 -3.19
N SER A 143 14.37 13.25 -3.26
CA SER A 143 15.51 12.56 -2.63
C SER A 143 16.81 12.83 -3.40
N PRO A 144 17.82 13.49 -2.78
CA PRO A 144 19.13 13.64 -3.40
C PRO A 144 19.81 12.28 -3.61
N ASN A 145 19.57 11.32 -2.70
CA ASN A 145 20.10 9.96 -2.77
C ASN A 145 19.56 9.26 -4.01
N LEU A 146 18.24 9.27 -4.21
CA LEU A 146 17.63 8.63 -5.38
C LEU A 146 18.03 9.31 -6.70
N LYS A 147 18.18 10.65 -6.71
CA LYS A 147 18.68 11.39 -7.88
C LYS A 147 20.10 10.94 -8.25
N LEU A 148 21.00 10.80 -7.27
CA LEU A 148 22.37 10.34 -7.48
C LEU A 148 22.40 8.87 -7.93
N ILE A 149 21.62 8.00 -7.29
CA ILE A 149 21.46 6.59 -7.67
C ILE A 149 21.01 6.49 -9.12
N SER A 150 19.95 7.20 -9.49
CA SER A 150 19.38 7.17 -10.84
C SER A 150 20.38 7.63 -11.89
N LYS A 151 21.06 8.76 -11.64
CA LYS A 151 22.09 9.28 -12.53
C LYS A 151 23.23 8.27 -12.73
N THR A 152 23.75 7.72 -11.63
CA THR A 152 24.88 6.79 -11.65
C THR A 152 24.53 5.49 -12.37
N ILE A 153 23.39 4.88 -12.04
CA ILE A 153 23.01 3.60 -12.63
C ILE A 153 22.66 3.77 -14.11
N ILE A 154 21.92 4.83 -14.48
CA ILE A 154 21.53 5.06 -15.88
C ILE A 154 22.75 5.38 -16.74
N TYR A 155 23.53 6.41 -16.40
CA TYR A 155 24.61 6.88 -17.26
C TYR A 155 25.90 6.07 -17.14
N ASP A 156 26.29 5.64 -15.95
CA ASP A 156 27.60 5.00 -15.75
C ASP A 156 27.53 3.48 -15.93
N ARG A 157 26.36 2.86 -15.72
CA ARG A 157 26.22 1.40 -15.72
C ARG A 157 25.34 0.86 -16.86
N PHE A 158 24.17 1.44 -17.09
CA PHE A 158 23.16 0.86 -17.98
C PHE A 158 23.30 1.29 -19.44
N LEU A 159 23.32 2.60 -19.72
CA LEU A 159 23.41 3.12 -21.10
C LEU A 159 24.66 2.64 -21.85
N PRO A 160 25.86 2.54 -21.24
CA PRO A 160 27.05 2.02 -21.92
C PRO A 160 26.86 0.59 -22.45
N ILE A 161 26.14 -0.26 -21.72
CA ILE A 161 25.85 -1.64 -22.14
C ILE A 161 24.94 -1.63 -23.38
N LEU A 162 23.92 -0.76 -23.39
CA LEU A 162 23.02 -0.63 -24.53
C LEU A 162 23.74 -0.05 -25.77
N GLU A 163 24.64 0.91 -25.56
CA GLU A 163 25.42 1.53 -26.62
C GLU A 163 26.42 0.55 -27.25
N GLU A 164 27.12 -0.24 -26.43
CA GLU A 164 27.99 -1.32 -26.91
C GLU A 164 27.19 -2.36 -27.70
N ALA A 165 26.04 -2.79 -27.18
CA ALA A 165 25.17 -3.75 -27.87
C ALA A 165 24.66 -3.21 -29.22
N ALA A 166 24.25 -1.94 -29.26
CA ALA A 166 23.75 -1.29 -30.47
C ALA A 166 24.85 -1.12 -31.52
N SER A 167 26.03 -0.62 -31.12
CA SER A 167 27.16 -0.39 -32.03
C SER A 167 27.76 -1.70 -32.56
N SER A 168 27.83 -2.74 -31.73
CA SER A 168 28.28 -4.08 -32.12
C SER A 168 27.21 -4.93 -32.82
N LYS A 169 25.96 -4.43 -32.92
CA LYS A 169 24.79 -5.15 -33.45
C LYS A 169 24.56 -6.50 -32.76
N ARG A 170 24.87 -6.56 -31.46
CA ARG A 170 24.73 -7.77 -30.65
C ARG A 170 23.36 -7.81 -29.97
N SER A 171 22.69 -8.96 -30.03
CA SER A 171 21.50 -9.20 -29.22
C SER A 171 21.85 -9.37 -27.74
N ILE A 172 21.01 -8.82 -26.86
CA ILE A 172 21.15 -8.91 -25.41
C ILE A 172 19.91 -9.56 -24.80
N ASP A 173 20.10 -10.32 -23.73
CA ASP A 173 18.99 -10.81 -22.91
C ASP A 173 18.55 -9.69 -21.97
N VAL A 174 17.39 -9.10 -22.27
CA VAL A 174 16.83 -8.02 -21.47
C VAL A 174 16.32 -8.49 -20.11
N HIS A 175 16.02 -9.77 -19.91
CA HIS A 175 15.58 -10.28 -18.62
C HIS A 175 16.73 -10.28 -17.61
N GLU A 176 17.88 -10.87 -17.96
CA GLU A 176 19.09 -10.82 -17.12
C GLU A 176 19.54 -9.37 -16.87
N LEU A 177 19.47 -8.52 -17.89
CA LEU A 177 19.84 -7.12 -17.78
C LEU A 177 18.90 -6.34 -16.85
N ASN A 178 17.58 -6.52 -16.99
CA ASN A 178 16.58 -5.86 -16.15
C ASN A 178 16.66 -6.36 -14.70
N SER A 179 16.92 -7.65 -14.46
CA SER A 179 17.21 -8.16 -13.11
C SER A 179 18.41 -7.47 -12.49
N SER A 180 19.47 -7.25 -13.28
CA SER A 180 20.67 -6.56 -12.79
C SER A 180 20.42 -5.09 -12.49
N LEU A 181 19.71 -4.41 -13.40
CA LEU A 181 19.31 -3.02 -13.29
C LEU A 181 18.51 -2.77 -12.01
N THR A 182 17.46 -3.55 -11.79
CA THR A 182 16.57 -3.34 -10.65
C THR A 182 17.22 -3.78 -9.34
N MET A 183 18.09 -4.80 -9.34
CA MET A 183 18.87 -5.17 -8.15
C MET A 183 19.80 -4.02 -7.73
N ASP A 184 20.51 -3.41 -8.69
CA ASP A 184 21.40 -2.28 -8.41
C ASP A 184 20.62 -1.07 -7.88
N PHE A 185 19.47 -0.75 -8.46
CA PHE A 185 18.61 0.34 -7.99
C PHE A 185 18.09 0.10 -6.57
N VAL A 186 17.54 -1.08 -6.32
CA VAL A 186 16.91 -1.41 -5.04
C VAL A 186 17.97 -1.54 -3.95
N SER A 187 19.06 -2.27 -4.19
CA SER A 187 20.15 -2.37 -3.22
C SER A 187 20.78 -1.01 -2.91
N ALA A 188 20.91 -0.11 -3.90
CA ALA A 188 21.42 1.23 -3.66
C ALA A 188 20.47 2.09 -2.80
N TYR A 189 19.16 1.99 -3.03
CA TYR A 189 18.18 2.69 -2.20
C TYR A 189 18.14 2.13 -0.76
N LEU A 190 18.27 0.82 -0.62
CA LEU A 190 18.21 0.11 0.64
C LEU A 190 19.46 0.31 1.52
N TYR A 191 20.64 0.07 0.93
CA TYR A 191 21.92 -0.02 1.65
C TYR A 191 22.89 1.13 1.32
N GLY A 192 22.52 2.06 0.43
CA GLY A 192 23.36 3.17 -0.02
C GLY A 192 24.18 2.82 -1.26
N LEU A 193 24.36 3.78 -2.17
CA LEU A 193 24.93 3.56 -3.51
C LEU A 193 26.32 2.91 -3.51
N ARG A 194 27.19 3.26 -2.55
CA ARG A 194 28.55 2.68 -2.43
C ARG A 194 28.57 1.28 -1.82
N ASN A 195 27.54 0.91 -1.07
CA ASN A 195 27.41 -0.44 -0.47
C ASN A 195 26.58 -1.38 -1.35
N ALA A 196 25.85 -0.83 -2.33
CA ALA A 196 24.95 -1.52 -3.24
C ALA A 196 25.63 -2.62 -4.08
N SER A 197 24.80 -3.41 -4.76
CA SER A 197 25.28 -4.27 -5.83
C SER A 197 25.78 -3.47 -7.03
N ASN A 198 26.59 -4.14 -7.86
CA ASN A 198 27.01 -3.63 -9.16
C ASN A 198 26.85 -4.72 -10.24
N LEU A 199 25.68 -5.37 -10.28
CA LEU A 199 25.44 -6.53 -11.14
C LEU A 199 25.47 -6.16 -12.64
N LEU A 200 25.19 -4.90 -12.98
CA LEU A 200 25.28 -4.44 -14.37
C LEU A 200 26.72 -4.58 -14.91
N GLN A 201 27.72 -4.21 -14.11
CA GLN A 201 29.13 -4.19 -14.54
C GLN A 201 29.92 -5.43 -14.10
N ASP A 202 29.58 -6.04 -12.96
CA ASP A 202 30.23 -7.26 -12.46
C ASP A 202 29.51 -8.52 -12.99
N VAL A 203 29.84 -8.90 -14.21
CA VAL A 203 29.24 -10.05 -14.90
C VAL A 203 29.46 -11.38 -14.16
N PRO A 204 30.67 -11.72 -13.66
CA PRO A 204 30.87 -12.95 -12.88
C PRO A 204 30.00 -13.01 -11.62
N PHE A 205 29.96 -11.93 -10.84
CA PHE A 205 29.16 -11.88 -9.62
C PHE A 205 27.67 -11.91 -9.91
N ARG A 206 27.21 -11.19 -10.95
CA ARG A 206 25.83 -11.24 -11.45
C ARG A 206 25.38 -12.67 -11.71
N LYS A 207 26.15 -13.43 -12.50
CA LYS A 207 25.81 -14.82 -12.84
C LYS A 207 25.70 -15.70 -11.60
N HIS A 208 26.62 -15.52 -10.65
CA HIS A 208 26.63 -16.27 -9.40
C HIS A 208 25.39 -15.98 -8.54
N ILE A 209 25.08 -14.70 -8.29
CA ILE A 209 23.96 -14.30 -7.44
C ILE A 209 22.62 -14.63 -8.09
N LEU A 210 22.42 -14.30 -9.38
CA LEU A 210 21.16 -14.60 -10.05
C LEU A 210 20.89 -16.10 -10.15
N HIS A 211 21.93 -16.93 -10.33
CA HIS A 211 21.79 -18.37 -10.29
C HIS A 211 21.30 -18.87 -8.92
N ASN A 212 21.97 -18.49 -7.82
CA ASN A 212 21.58 -18.89 -6.45
C ASN A 212 20.18 -18.37 -6.07
N TYR A 213 19.80 -17.20 -6.59
CA TYR A 213 18.47 -16.67 -6.41
C TYR A 213 17.41 -17.52 -7.12
N GLN A 214 17.61 -17.81 -8.42
CA GLN A 214 16.59 -18.44 -9.28
C GLN A 214 16.49 -19.96 -9.13
N CYS A 215 17.60 -20.66 -8.84
CA CYS A 215 17.62 -22.12 -8.82
C CYS A 215 16.72 -22.73 -7.73
N ARG A 216 16.36 -21.96 -6.70
CA ARG A 216 15.52 -22.38 -5.57
C ARG A 216 14.02 -22.35 -5.89
N LYS A 217 13.58 -21.54 -6.87
CA LYS A 217 12.16 -21.27 -7.15
C LYS A 217 11.28 -22.52 -7.35
N PRO A 218 11.70 -23.55 -8.10
CA PRO A 218 10.89 -24.75 -8.27
C PRO A 218 10.57 -25.48 -6.95
N PHE A 219 11.39 -25.28 -5.91
CA PHE A 219 11.23 -25.93 -4.61
C PHE A 219 10.36 -25.12 -3.63
N GLU A 220 10.03 -23.87 -3.95
CA GLU A 220 9.11 -23.06 -3.14
C GLU A 220 7.73 -23.72 -3.01
N PHE A 221 7.30 -24.46 -4.03
CA PHE A 221 6.05 -25.24 -4.01
C PHE A 221 5.92 -26.11 -2.75
N TYR A 222 7.00 -26.75 -2.31
CA TYR A 222 6.96 -27.64 -1.15
C TYR A 222 6.69 -26.88 0.15
N TYR A 223 7.31 -25.71 0.32
CA TYR A 223 7.03 -24.82 1.46
C TYR A 223 5.62 -24.22 1.40
N GLN A 224 5.16 -23.88 0.19
CA GLN A 224 3.89 -23.22 -0.07
C GLN A 224 2.69 -24.13 0.19
N GLU A 225 2.68 -25.31 -0.42
CA GLU A 225 1.48 -26.12 -0.60
C GLU A 225 1.52 -27.47 0.14
N VAL A 226 2.71 -28.03 0.39
CA VAL A 226 2.86 -29.33 1.06
C VAL A 226 3.96 -29.33 2.14
N PRO A 227 3.95 -28.39 3.11
CA PRO A 227 5.06 -28.21 4.05
C PRO A 227 5.32 -29.45 4.92
N ALA A 228 4.29 -30.25 5.22
CA ALA A 228 4.44 -31.49 5.98
C ALA A 228 5.26 -32.57 5.24
N LEU A 229 5.35 -32.50 3.91
CA LEU A 229 6.15 -33.43 3.11
C LEU A 229 7.65 -33.24 3.35
N ILE A 230 8.09 -32.03 3.71
CA ILE A 230 9.51 -31.71 3.92
C ILE A 230 10.09 -32.56 5.07
N PRO A 231 9.63 -32.43 6.34
CA PRO A 231 10.17 -33.24 7.44
C PRO A 231 9.90 -34.74 7.27
N PHE A 232 8.76 -35.12 6.67
CA PHE A 232 8.48 -36.52 6.36
C PHE A 232 9.52 -37.13 5.41
N SER A 233 9.81 -36.44 4.30
CA SER A 233 10.77 -36.89 3.30
C SER A 233 12.20 -36.99 3.85
N GLN A 234 12.56 -36.08 4.76
CA GLN A 234 13.83 -36.11 5.49
C GLN A 234 13.89 -37.32 6.43
N ALA A 235 12.82 -37.60 7.18
CA ALA A 235 12.77 -38.72 8.12
C ALA A 235 12.94 -40.09 7.44
N ILE A 236 12.48 -40.23 6.19
CA ILE A 236 12.64 -41.46 5.39
C ILE A 236 13.92 -41.49 4.54
N GLY A 237 14.81 -40.50 4.69
CA GLY A 237 16.09 -40.44 3.97
C GLY A 237 16.01 -40.06 2.49
N MET A 238 14.88 -39.48 2.04
CA MET A 238 14.65 -39.07 0.65
C MET A 238 14.18 -37.62 0.58
N PRO A 239 15.02 -36.63 0.92
CA PRO A 239 14.59 -35.23 1.02
C PRO A 239 14.07 -34.71 -0.33
N VAL A 240 12.83 -34.20 -0.34
CA VAL A 240 12.23 -33.61 -1.56
C VAL A 240 12.85 -32.27 -1.95
N ILE A 241 13.50 -31.60 -1.00
CA ILE A 241 14.29 -30.39 -1.22
C ILE A 241 15.78 -30.78 -1.15
N PRO A 242 16.51 -30.71 -2.26
CA PRO A 242 17.94 -30.99 -2.28
C PRO A 242 18.74 -30.06 -1.36
N LYS A 243 19.84 -30.59 -0.81
CA LYS A 243 20.75 -29.82 0.05
C LYS A 243 21.26 -28.54 -0.61
N TRP A 244 21.58 -28.58 -1.91
CA TRP A 244 22.07 -27.41 -2.64
C TRP A 244 21.07 -26.25 -2.65
N CYS A 245 19.76 -26.49 -2.48
CA CYS A 245 18.78 -25.41 -2.34
C CYS A 245 18.97 -24.64 -1.03
N GLN A 246 19.32 -25.36 0.05
CA GLN A 246 19.65 -24.76 1.34
C GLN A 246 20.98 -24.02 1.25
N ASP A 247 21.99 -24.62 0.62
CA ASP A 247 23.29 -23.98 0.40
C ASP A 247 23.13 -22.66 -0.40
N ALA A 248 22.30 -22.65 -1.45
CA ALA A 248 21.98 -21.44 -2.19
C ALA A 248 21.21 -20.41 -1.35
N GLY A 249 20.34 -20.85 -0.43
CA GLY A 249 19.67 -19.96 0.53
C GLY A 249 20.67 -19.27 1.46
N ASN A 250 21.63 -20.03 2.00
CA ASN A 250 22.68 -19.52 2.87
C ASN A 250 23.56 -18.48 2.16
N VAL A 251 23.92 -18.71 0.88
CA VAL A 251 24.66 -17.73 0.08
C VAL A 251 23.91 -16.39 -0.02
N MET A 252 22.59 -16.43 -0.20
CA MET A 252 21.79 -15.21 -0.29
C MET A 252 21.66 -14.51 1.07
N ASP A 253 21.48 -15.27 2.15
CA ASP A 253 21.41 -14.74 3.52
C ASP A 253 22.74 -14.08 3.94
N GLU A 254 23.86 -14.74 3.67
CA GLU A 254 25.21 -14.20 3.92
C GLU A 254 25.47 -12.92 3.12
N TRP A 255 25.09 -12.90 1.84
CA TRP A 255 25.23 -11.71 1.01
C TRP A 255 24.39 -10.54 1.55
N ASN A 256 23.15 -10.79 1.95
CA ASN A 256 22.30 -9.76 2.55
C ASN A 256 22.86 -9.24 3.89
N LEU A 257 23.41 -10.12 4.73
CA LEU A 257 24.04 -9.73 5.99
C LEU A 257 25.27 -8.86 5.75
N ASP A 258 26.11 -9.19 4.76
CA ASP A 258 27.26 -8.35 4.37
C ASP A 258 26.82 -6.95 3.90
N LEU A 259 25.73 -6.85 3.11
CA LEU A 259 25.15 -5.56 2.73
C LEU A 259 24.65 -4.77 3.94
N CYS A 260 23.99 -5.43 4.90
CA CYS A 260 23.57 -4.81 6.16
C CYS A 260 24.77 -4.30 6.97
N ASP A 261 25.84 -5.08 7.09
CA ASP A 261 27.04 -4.69 7.84
C ASP A 261 27.76 -3.50 7.20
N LYS A 262 27.78 -3.42 5.87
CA LYS A 262 28.29 -2.24 5.12
C LYS A 262 27.41 -1.01 5.32
N ALA A 263 26.09 -1.17 5.26
CA ALA A 263 25.13 -0.11 5.55
C ALA A 263 25.28 0.38 7.01
N ASP A 264 25.49 -0.52 7.95
CA ASP A 264 25.66 -0.16 9.37
C ASP A 264 26.87 0.76 9.60
N LYS A 265 28.00 0.44 8.96
CA LYS A 265 29.22 1.26 9.01
C LYS A 265 29.04 2.66 8.45
N SER A 266 28.05 2.87 7.58
CA SER A 266 27.77 4.14 6.90
C SER A 266 26.47 4.82 7.39
N VAL A 267 25.79 4.28 8.40
CA VAL A 267 24.47 4.74 8.85
C VAL A 267 24.45 6.19 9.36
N ALA A 268 25.59 6.66 9.89
CA ALA A 268 25.76 8.03 10.36
C ALA A 268 26.00 9.04 9.22
N SER A 269 26.32 8.56 8.02
CA SER A 269 26.58 9.42 6.87
C SER A 269 25.31 10.15 6.42
N THR A 270 25.50 11.36 5.91
CA THR A 270 24.51 12.18 5.20
C THR A 270 24.94 12.46 3.76
N ASP A 271 26.07 11.89 3.33
CA ASP A 271 26.48 11.93 1.93
C ASP A 271 25.55 11.03 1.11
N PRO A 272 24.87 11.55 0.07
CA PRO A 272 23.97 10.78 -0.78
C PRO A 272 24.56 9.51 -1.40
N GLY A 273 25.89 9.44 -1.58
CA GLY A 273 26.57 8.25 -2.08
C GLY A 273 26.72 7.13 -1.04
N PHE A 274 26.73 7.47 0.24
CA PHE A 274 26.97 6.53 1.35
C PHE A 274 25.73 6.29 2.21
N GLU A 275 24.80 7.23 2.28
CA GLU A 275 23.66 7.15 3.18
C GLU A 275 22.73 5.97 2.82
N PRO A 276 22.56 4.99 3.74
CA PRO A 276 21.74 3.82 3.48
C PRO A 276 20.27 4.12 3.81
N THR A 277 19.56 4.77 2.88
CA THR A 277 18.24 5.41 3.11
C THR A 277 17.24 4.53 3.87
N ALA A 278 16.92 3.33 3.35
CA ALA A 278 15.92 2.48 3.99
C ALA A 278 16.43 1.80 5.26
N TYR A 279 17.68 1.30 5.24
CA TYR A 279 18.33 0.69 6.39
C TYR A 279 18.38 1.66 7.59
N LYS A 280 18.82 2.91 7.35
CA LYS A 280 18.90 3.97 8.36
C LYS A 280 17.54 4.30 8.96
N GLN A 281 16.52 4.47 8.12
CA GLN A 281 15.15 4.74 8.58
C GLN A 281 14.62 3.60 9.47
N LEU A 282 14.80 2.35 9.03
CA LEU A 282 14.35 1.18 9.77
C LEU A 282 15.09 1.02 11.09
N LYS A 283 16.43 1.04 11.07
CA LYS A 283 17.29 0.90 12.25
C LYS A 283 16.94 1.95 13.30
N ASN A 284 16.85 3.22 12.91
CA ASN A 284 16.49 4.31 13.82
C ASN A 284 15.08 4.15 14.40
N SER A 285 14.13 3.67 13.61
CA SER A 285 12.76 3.44 14.07
C SER A 285 12.68 2.28 15.05
N MET A 286 13.34 1.17 14.76
CA MET A 286 13.38 0.00 15.63
C MET A 286 14.16 0.27 16.93
N MET A 287 15.25 1.04 16.87
CA MET A 287 16.02 1.47 18.04
C MET A 287 15.18 2.20 19.08
N LYS A 288 14.20 3.00 18.67
CA LYS A 288 13.31 3.72 19.60
C LYS A 288 12.39 2.79 20.40
N HIS A 289 12.20 1.55 19.96
CA HIS A 289 11.34 0.57 20.61
C HIS A 289 12.12 -0.50 21.39
N LEU A 290 13.45 -0.44 21.39
CA LEU A 290 14.29 -1.33 22.18
C LEU A 290 14.17 -1.05 23.66
N ARG A 291 14.08 -2.14 24.44
CA ARG A 291 14.08 -2.12 25.90
C ARG A 291 15.31 -2.88 26.39
N LEU A 292 16.37 -2.15 26.69
CA LEU A 292 17.59 -2.72 27.28
C LEU A 292 17.49 -2.70 28.80
N GLN A 293 17.93 -3.78 29.44
CA GLN A 293 17.94 -3.94 30.89
C GLN A 293 19.29 -3.45 31.44
N LYS A 294 19.29 -2.58 32.45
CA LYS A 294 20.55 -1.97 32.95
C LYS A 294 21.54 -2.97 33.56
N GLU A 295 21.06 -4.11 34.05
CA GLU A 295 21.85 -5.04 34.87
C GLU A 295 22.09 -6.41 34.20
N ASP A 296 21.69 -6.58 32.94
CA ASP A 296 21.87 -7.85 32.21
C ASP A 296 22.52 -7.63 30.83
N PRO A 297 23.87 -7.58 30.76
CA PRO A 297 24.60 -7.42 29.51
C PRO A 297 24.37 -8.58 28.52
N GLU A 298 24.15 -9.80 29.00
CA GLU A 298 23.96 -10.98 28.15
C GLU A 298 22.58 -10.96 27.49
N ALA A 299 21.52 -10.67 28.25
CA ALA A 299 20.19 -10.48 27.68
C ALA A 299 20.16 -9.31 26.69
N ASN A 300 20.87 -8.21 26.97
CA ASN A 300 20.99 -7.10 26.03
C ASN A 300 21.68 -7.50 24.73
N ALA A 301 22.74 -8.32 24.79
CA ALA A 301 23.43 -8.81 23.59
C ALA A 301 22.50 -9.66 22.72
N GLN A 302 21.70 -10.54 23.33
CA GLN A 302 20.70 -11.34 22.61
C GLN A 302 19.62 -10.47 21.95
N VAL A 303 19.13 -9.46 22.66
CA VAL A 303 18.14 -8.51 22.13
C VAL A 303 18.69 -7.71 20.94
N LEU A 304 19.95 -7.29 21.01
CA LEU A 304 20.61 -6.58 19.91
C LEU A 304 20.85 -7.49 18.70
N GLU A 305 21.26 -8.74 18.91
CA GLU A 305 21.42 -9.70 17.81
C GLU A 305 20.09 -10.03 17.14
N GLN A 306 19.03 -10.23 17.92
CA GLN A 306 17.68 -10.42 17.36
C GLN A 306 17.24 -9.20 16.55
N GLN A 307 17.53 -7.98 17.03
CA GLN A 307 17.25 -6.76 16.26
C GLN A 307 18.02 -6.74 14.94
N ARG A 308 19.30 -7.13 14.95
CA ARG A 308 20.12 -7.22 13.73
C ARG A 308 19.49 -8.20 12.73
N MET A 309 19.03 -9.37 13.19
CA MET A 309 18.33 -10.34 12.35
C MET A 309 17.00 -9.79 11.81
N ASP A 310 16.21 -9.11 12.64
CA ASP A 310 14.93 -8.53 12.22
C ASP A 310 15.10 -7.41 11.18
N ILE A 311 16.15 -6.62 11.30
CA ILE A 311 16.52 -5.62 10.29
C ILE A 311 16.95 -6.35 9.01
N ALA A 312 17.88 -7.29 9.11
CA ALA A 312 18.39 -8.01 7.94
C ALA A 312 17.28 -8.76 7.18
N CYS A 313 16.32 -9.35 7.88
CA CYS A 313 15.17 -10.03 7.27
C CYS A 313 14.24 -9.04 6.55
N GLU A 314 13.97 -7.87 7.15
CA GLU A 314 13.18 -6.81 6.51
C GLU A 314 13.88 -6.25 5.26
N MET A 315 15.19 -6.05 5.33
CA MET A 315 15.99 -5.55 4.20
C MET A 315 16.04 -6.57 3.06
N TYR A 316 16.21 -7.86 3.37
CA TYR A 316 16.20 -8.93 2.37
C TYR A 316 14.85 -9.06 1.66
N ASP A 317 13.75 -8.95 2.40
CA ASP A 317 12.40 -8.94 1.85
C ASP A 317 12.20 -7.78 0.87
N GLN A 318 12.59 -6.56 1.27
CA GLN A 318 12.50 -5.39 0.39
C GLN A 318 13.42 -5.49 -0.83
N LEU A 319 14.62 -6.06 -0.66
CA LEU A 319 15.56 -6.27 -1.75
C LEU A 319 14.97 -7.19 -2.81
N THR A 320 14.50 -8.37 -2.38
CA THR A 320 13.94 -9.39 -3.28
C THR A 320 12.62 -8.93 -3.91
N ALA A 321 11.72 -8.31 -3.14
CA ALA A 321 10.45 -7.80 -3.63
C ALA A 321 10.63 -6.67 -4.66
N GLY A 322 11.52 -5.71 -4.40
CA GLY A 322 11.78 -4.58 -5.30
C GLY A 322 12.51 -4.99 -6.58
N HIS A 323 13.45 -5.94 -6.47
CA HIS A 323 14.26 -6.43 -7.58
C HIS A 323 13.42 -7.18 -8.63
N GLU A 324 12.84 -8.33 -8.26
CA GLU A 324 12.30 -9.27 -9.24
C GLU A 324 11.04 -8.71 -9.91
N THR A 325 10.15 -8.09 -9.13
CA THR A 325 8.86 -7.61 -9.66
C THR A 325 9.07 -6.52 -10.71
N SER A 326 9.97 -5.57 -10.45
CA SER A 326 10.32 -4.51 -11.39
C SER A 326 11.03 -5.08 -12.63
N ALA A 327 11.90 -6.08 -12.46
CA ALA A 327 12.61 -6.71 -13.58
C ALA A 327 11.65 -7.41 -14.55
N VAL A 328 10.67 -8.14 -14.01
CA VAL A 328 9.63 -8.81 -14.79
C VAL A 328 8.77 -7.77 -15.51
N GLY A 329 8.35 -6.70 -14.83
CA GLY A 329 7.57 -5.62 -15.42
C GLY A 329 8.27 -4.96 -16.61
N LEU A 330 9.54 -4.58 -16.46
CA LEU A 330 10.35 -4.01 -17.53
C LEU A 330 10.58 -5.00 -18.69
N THR A 331 10.77 -6.28 -18.38
CA THR A 331 10.98 -7.32 -19.39
C THR A 331 9.76 -7.44 -20.30
N TYR A 332 8.55 -7.50 -19.73
CA TYR A 332 7.33 -7.55 -20.53
C TYR A 332 7.04 -6.23 -21.25
N LEU A 333 7.40 -5.08 -20.66
CA LEU A 333 7.30 -3.78 -21.34
C LEU A 333 8.15 -3.77 -22.61
N TYR A 334 9.42 -4.20 -22.51
CA TYR A 334 10.31 -4.28 -23.68
C TYR A 334 9.83 -5.31 -24.70
N TRP A 335 9.33 -6.46 -24.24
CA TRP A 335 8.78 -7.49 -25.11
C TRP A 335 7.57 -6.98 -25.89
N GLU A 336 6.65 -6.25 -25.25
CA GLU A 336 5.50 -5.65 -25.92
C GLU A 336 5.91 -4.58 -26.93
N LEU A 337 6.77 -3.64 -26.54
CA LEU A 337 7.27 -2.61 -27.46
C LEU A 337 8.02 -3.20 -28.67
N SER A 338 8.71 -4.34 -28.49
CA SER A 338 9.43 -5.01 -29.59
C SER A 338 8.50 -5.57 -30.67
N LYS A 339 7.24 -5.86 -30.31
CA LYS A 339 6.19 -6.34 -31.23
C LYS A 339 5.36 -5.21 -31.83
N HIS A 340 5.47 -4.00 -31.27
CA HIS A 340 4.65 -2.83 -31.58
C HIS A 340 5.53 -1.63 -31.96
N PRO A 341 6.26 -1.69 -33.10
CA PRO A 341 7.16 -0.62 -33.53
C PRO A 341 6.45 0.73 -33.74
N GLU A 342 5.16 0.72 -34.08
CA GLU A 342 4.33 1.91 -34.21
C GLU A 342 4.16 2.64 -32.88
N ILE A 343 3.88 1.91 -31.79
CA ILE A 343 3.77 2.48 -30.44
C ILE A 343 5.15 2.91 -29.93
N GLN A 344 6.21 2.17 -30.28
CA GLN A 344 7.57 2.55 -29.92
C GLN A 344 7.98 3.90 -30.55
N GLU A 345 7.61 4.14 -31.80
CA GLU A 345 7.88 5.41 -32.49
C GLU A 345 7.07 6.57 -31.90
N GLU A 346 5.81 6.34 -31.55
CA GLU A 346 4.98 7.34 -30.85
C GLU A 346 5.56 7.67 -29.47
N LEU A 347 5.95 6.65 -28.68
CA LEU A 347 6.61 6.85 -27.39
C LEU A 347 7.91 7.63 -27.55
N ARG A 348 8.71 7.36 -28.59
CA ARG A 348 9.94 8.11 -28.87
C ARG A 348 9.66 9.60 -29.09
N LYS A 349 8.62 9.94 -29.83
CA LYS A 349 8.20 11.34 -30.05
C LYS A 349 7.76 12.02 -28.75
N GLU A 350 7.00 11.32 -27.91
CA GLU A 350 6.60 11.82 -26.60
C GLU A 350 7.83 12.03 -25.68
N LEU A 351 8.75 11.06 -25.61
CA LEU A 351 9.97 11.17 -24.79
C LEU A 351 10.88 12.32 -25.25
N GLN A 352 10.87 12.68 -26.55
CA GLN A 352 11.63 13.81 -27.09
C GLN A 352 11.13 15.18 -26.62
N THR A 353 9.95 15.26 -26.00
CA THR A 353 9.45 16.53 -25.40
C THR A 353 10.07 16.82 -24.04
N LEU A 354 10.78 15.87 -23.43
CA LEU A 354 11.42 16.05 -22.13
C LEU A 354 12.64 16.98 -22.23
N SER A 355 12.80 17.83 -21.21
CA SER A 355 13.96 18.70 -21.06
C SER A 355 14.51 18.61 -19.62
N PRO A 356 15.80 18.28 -19.43
CA PRO A 356 16.76 17.84 -20.45
C PRO A 356 16.43 16.45 -21.02
N SER A 357 16.80 16.21 -22.28
CA SER A 357 16.67 14.89 -22.92
C SER A 357 17.76 13.93 -22.45
N ILE A 358 17.43 12.65 -22.25
CA ILE A 358 18.42 11.60 -21.97
C ILE A 358 19.10 11.22 -23.30
N THR A 359 20.42 11.40 -23.40
CA THR A 359 21.20 11.10 -24.60
C THR A 359 22.37 10.15 -24.28
N SER A 360 22.66 9.22 -25.21
CA SER A 360 23.84 8.35 -25.16
C SER A 360 24.41 8.17 -26.57
N PRO A 361 25.72 8.41 -26.78
CA PRO A 361 26.66 8.95 -25.79
C PRO A 361 26.32 10.41 -25.45
N PRO A 362 26.62 10.87 -24.22
CA PRO A 362 26.42 12.25 -23.85
C PRO A 362 27.33 13.17 -24.68
N ALA A 363 26.84 14.36 -25.05
CA ALA A 363 27.66 15.32 -25.77
C ALA A 363 28.87 15.75 -24.92
N SER A 364 30.06 15.82 -25.54
CA SER A 364 31.32 16.10 -24.85
C SER A 364 31.23 17.39 -24.02
N GLY A 365 31.55 17.32 -22.73
CA GLY A 365 31.49 18.44 -21.80
C GLY A 365 30.08 18.81 -21.29
N SER A 366 29.03 18.07 -21.67
CA SER A 366 27.67 18.33 -21.20
C SER A 366 27.44 17.77 -19.80
N GLU A 367 26.71 18.50 -18.97
CA GLU A 367 26.31 17.99 -17.66
C GLU A 367 25.31 16.84 -17.81
N LEU A 368 25.60 15.70 -17.20
CA LEU A 368 24.69 14.56 -17.15
C LEU A 368 23.54 14.86 -16.19
N VAL A 369 22.41 15.29 -16.74
CA VAL A 369 21.19 15.62 -16.00
C VAL A 369 20.04 14.75 -16.49
N LEU A 370 19.26 14.21 -15.56
CA LEU A 370 18.03 13.49 -15.87
C LEU A 370 16.84 14.48 -15.90
N PRO A 371 15.81 14.24 -16.73
CA PRO A 371 14.55 14.97 -16.66
C PRO A 371 13.99 14.99 -15.23
N ARG A 372 13.21 16.01 -14.88
CA ARG A 372 12.56 16.03 -13.57
C ARG A 372 11.54 14.89 -13.53
N PRO A 373 11.42 14.14 -12.41
CA PRO A 373 10.44 13.06 -12.31
C PRO A 373 9.02 13.48 -12.71
N LYS A 374 8.58 14.67 -12.29
CA LYS A 374 7.26 15.22 -12.68
C LYS A 374 7.03 15.34 -14.19
N ASP A 375 8.07 15.62 -14.96
CA ASP A 375 7.95 15.77 -16.42
C ASP A 375 7.78 14.39 -17.08
N ILE A 376 8.45 13.37 -16.54
CA ILE A 376 8.28 11.96 -16.97
C ILE A 376 6.89 11.47 -16.60
N ASP A 377 6.44 11.80 -15.39
CA ASP A 377 5.13 11.40 -14.91
C ASP A 377 3.96 11.97 -15.76
N ALA A 378 4.18 13.14 -16.39
CA ALA A 378 3.18 13.84 -17.18
C ALA A 378 3.01 13.28 -18.60
N LEU A 379 3.76 12.23 -18.97
CA LEU A 379 3.72 11.62 -20.29
C LEU A 379 2.58 10.60 -20.40
N PRO A 380 1.45 10.93 -21.07
CA PRO A 380 0.27 10.08 -21.06
C PRO A 380 0.48 8.73 -21.76
N LEU A 381 1.22 8.68 -22.89
CA LEU A 381 1.44 7.41 -23.59
C LEU A 381 2.38 6.49 -22.81
N LEU A 382 3.47 7.01 -22.23
CA LEU A 382 4.33 6.25 -21.32
C LEU A 382 3.52 5.66 -20.17
N GLN A 383 2.65 6.47 -19.55
CA GLN A 383 1.78 6.00 -18.48
C GLN A 383 0.82 4.89 -18.94
N GLY A 384 0.18 5.06 -20.10
CA GLY A 384 -0.69 4.03 -20.67
C GLY A 384 0.05 2.72 -20.98
N ILE A 385 1.31 2.79 -21.42
CA ILE A 385 2.18 1.64 -21.67
C ILE A 385 2.50 0.90 -20.36
N ILE A 386 2.87 1.64 -19.31
CA ILE A 386 3.15 1.06 -17.99
C ILE A 386 1.90 0.39 -17.43
N MET A 387 0.77 1.11 -17.41
CA MET A 387 -0.49 0.61 -16.88
C MET A 387 -0.97 -0.64 -17.63
N GLU A 388 -0.91 -0.63 -18.96
CA GLU A 388 -1.33 -1.78 -19.75
C GLU A 388 -0.40 -2.98 -19.61
N THR A 389 0.91 -2.74 -19.48
CA THR A 389 1.87 -3.81 -19.20
C THR A 389 1.59 -4.44 -17.85
N LEU A 390 1.41 -3.64 -16.79
CA LEU A 390 1.09 -4.16 -15.46
C LEU A 390 -0.30 -4.81 -15.38
N ARG A 391 -1.25 -4.37 -16.22
CA ARG A 391 -2.55 -5.02 -16.36
C ARG A 391 -2.38 -6.42 -16.95
N LEU A 392 -1.82 -6.51 -18.16
CA LEU A 392 -1.76 -7.78 -18.89
C LEU A 392 -0.73 -8.76 -18.30
N HIS A 393 0.42 -8.23 -17.89
CA HIS A 393 1.62 -8.93 -17.43
C HIS A 393 2.01 -8.52 -16.00
N ALA A 394 1.03 -8.54 -15.08
CA ALA A 394 1.27 -8.28 -13.67
C ALA A 394 2.45 -9.14 -13.15
N PRO A 395 3.52 -8.55 -12.55
CA PRO A 395 4.67 -9.32 -12.08
C PRO A 395 4.33 -10.38 -11.03
N ILE A 396 3.33 -10.12 -10.19
CA ILE A 396 2.74 -11.06 -9.25
C ILE A 396 1.30 -11.37 -9.72
N PRO A 397 1.12 -12.27 -10.71
CA PRO A 397 -0.19 -12.52 -11.30
C PRO A 397 -1.04 -13.48 -10.48
N GLY A 398 -0.42 -14.22 -9.55
CA GLY A 398 -1.03 -15.34 -8.82
C GLY A 398 -1.84 -14.95 -7.59
N ILE A 399 -2.23 -15.98 -6.84
CA ILE A 399 -3.06 -15.86 -5.65
C ILE A 399 -2.35 -15.08 -4.54
N GLN A 400 -3.10 -14.26 -3.80
CA GLN A 400 -2.63 -13.63 -2.56
C GLN A 400 -3.45 -14.12 -1.37
N PRO A 401 -3.10 -15.26 -0.73
CA PRO A 401 -3.96 -15.92 0.24
C PRO A 401 -4.23 -15.11 1.52
N ARG A 402 -5.45 -15.21 2.03
CA ARG A 402 -5.94 -14.66 3.30
C ARG A 402 -6.70 -15.72 4.07
N VAL A 403 -7.03 -15.41 5.32
CA VAL A 403 -7.82 -16.26 6.20
C VAL A 403 -9.14 -15.56 6.52
N THR A 404 -10.26 -16.27 6.36
CA THR A 404 -11.57 -15.73 6.77
C THR A 404 -11.63 -15.54 8.30
N PRO A 405 -12.19 -14.42 8.78
CA PRO A 405 -12.21 -14.10 10.21
C PRO A 405 -13.25 -14.92 10.97
N SER A 406 -13.21 -14.83 12.31
CA SER A 406 -14.30 -15.23 13.21
C SER A 406 -14.96 -13.96 13.78
N PRO A 407 -16.30 -13.84 13.78
CA PRO A 407 -17.33 -14.82 13.37
C PRO A 407 -17.39 -15.05 11.83
N PRO A 408 -18.18 -16.04 11.35
CA PRO A 408 -18.40 -16.29 9.91
C PRO A 408 -18.72 -15.02 9.12
N THR A 409 -18.35 -15.01 7.84
CA THR A 409 -18.44 -13.81 6.97
C THR A 409 -19.24 -14.07 5.70
N SER A 410 -19.46 -13.03 4.90
CA SER A 410 -20.11 -13.11 3.60
C SER A 410 -19.16 -12.65 2.50
N LEU A 411 -19.08 -13.42 1.40
CA LEU A 411 -18.26 -13.06 0.23
C LEU A 411 -19.03 -13.34 -1.06
N ALA A 412 -18.97 -12.40 -2.00
CA ALA A 412 -19.58 -12.49 -3.32
C ALA A 412 -21.05 -12.98 -3.32
N GLY A 413 -21.85 -12.54 -2.34
CA GLY A 413 -23.26 -12.92 -2.18
C GLY A 413 -23.51 -14.26 -1.47
N TYR A 414 -22.48 -14.91 -0.94
CA TYR A 414 -22.61 -16.15 -0.15
C TYR A 414 -22.36 -15.86 1.33
N ASP A 415 -23.34 -16.18 2.16
CA ASP A 415 -23.29 -15.97 3.61
C ASP A 415 -22.76 -17.19 4.38
N ASN A 416 -22.43 -16.96 5.66
CA ASN A 416 -21.98 -17.97 6.60
C ASN A 416 -20.72 -18.72 6.15
N ILE A 417 -19.81 -18.04 5.47
CA ILE A 417 -18.49 -18.60 5.13
C ILE A 417 -17.73 -18.80 6.45
N PRO A 418 -17.33 -20.06 6.77
CA PRO A 418 -16.71 -20.37 8.05
C PRO A 418 -15.41 -19.59 8.28
N PRO A 419 -15.00 -19.39 9.55
CA PRO A 419 -13.67 -18.88 9.87
C PRO A 419 -12.58 -19.86 9.42
N ASN A 420 -11.34 -19.38 9.35
CA ASN A 420 -10.14 -20.17 9.07
C ASN A 420 -10.10 -20.84 7.69
N MET A 421 -10.84 -20.31 6.71
CA MET A 421 -10.77 -20.75 5.31
C MET A 421 -9.70 -19.96 4.57
N ARG A 422 -8.94 -20.62 3.68
CA ARG A 422 -8.04 -19.94 2.75
C ARG A 422 -8.88 -19.26 1.66
N VAL A 423 -8.84 -17.93 1.61
CA VAL A 423 -9.49 -17.14 0.56
C VAL A 423 -8.45 -16.37 -0.23
N ASN A 424 -8.59 -16.30 -1.56
CA ASN A 424 -7.64 -15.59 -2.40
C ASN A 424 -8.30 -14.91 -3.60
N ALA A 425 -7.67 -13.85 -4.10
CA ALA A 425 -7.85 -13.28 -5.42
C ALA A 425 -6.49 -13.29 -6.15
N GLN A 426 -6.53 -13.13 -7.46
CA GLN A 426 -5.34 -13.07 -8.30
C GLN A 426 -5.47 -11.95 -9.35
N ALA A 427 -4.41 -11.16 -9.51
CA ALA A 427 -4.38 -10.06 -10.49
C ALA A 427 -4.66 -10.57 -11.90
N TYR A 428 -4.17 -11.78 -12.23
CA TYR A 428 -4.42 -12.43 -13.52
C TYR A 428 -5.90 -12.51 -13.89
N SER A 429 -6.78 -12.87 -12.95
CA SER A 429 -8.22 -12.95 -13.20
C SER A 429 -8.89 -11.58 -13.25
N LEU A 430 -8.56 -10.70 -12.29
CA LEU A 430 -9.18 -9.37 -12.17
C LEU A 430 -8.92 -8.53 -13.42
N HIS A 431 -7.67 -8.55 -13.90
CA HIS A 431 -7.23 -7.81 -15.07
C HIS A 431 -7.74 -8.39 -16.40
N ARG A 432 -8.37 -9.56 -16.36
CA ARG A 432 -8.93 -10.25 -17.54
C ARG A 432 -10.45 -10.33 -17.52
N ASN A 433 -11.10 -9.43 -16.77
CA ASN A 433 -12.54 -9.29 -16.84
C ASN A 433 -12.93 -8.54 -18.14
N PRO A 434 -13.61 -9.18 -19.11
CA PRO A 434 -13.98 -8.54 -20.37
C PRO A 434 -15.01 -7.41 -20.20
N ASP A 435 -15.78 -7.41 -19.11
CA ASP A 435 -16.76 -6.35 -18.82
C ASP A 435 -16.08 -5.04 -18.41
N VAL A 436 -14.84 -5.11 -17.92
CA VAL A 436 -14.05 -3.96 -17.44
C VAL A 436 -12.93 -3.62 -18.42
N PHE A 437 -12.28 -4.63 -18.97
CA PHE A 437 -11.20 -4.51 -19.94
C PHE A 437 -11.61 -5.19 -21.25
N PRO A 438 -12.26 -4.45 -22.18
CA PRO A 438 -12.57 -4.99 -23.51
C PRO A 438 -11.32 -5.52 -24.20
N ASP A 439 -11.45 -6.68 -24.85
CA ASP A 439 -10.33 -7.47 -25.39
C ASP A 439 -9.21 -7.69 -24.36
N PRO A 440 -9.52 -8.38 -23.24
CA PRO A 440 -8.65 -8.40 -22.06
C PRO A 440 -7.29 -9.06 -22.28
N GLU A 441 -7.17 -9.92 -23.30
CA GLU A 441 -5.91 -10.60 -23.65
C GLU A 441 -5.01 -9.78 -24.59
N THR A 442 -5.49 -8.66 -25.10
CA THR A 442 -4.72 -7.80 -26.01
C THR A 442 -4.03 -6.68 -25.23
N TRP A 443 -2.75 -6.47 -25.52
CA TRP A 443 -1.99 -5.33 -25.00
C TRP A 443 -2.38 -4.05 -25.77
N GLN A 444 -3.17 -3.18 -25.14
CA GLN A 444 -3.68 -1.94 -25.75
C GLN A 444 -3.44 -0.71 -24.84
N PRO A 445 -2.26 -0.06 -24.87
CA PRO A 445 -1.95 1.11 -24.04
C PRO A 445 -2.96 2.25 -24.14
N ARG A 446 -3.53 2.44 -25.34
CA ARG A 446 -4.49 3.51 -25.63
C ARG A 446 -5.78 3.43 -24.81
N ARG A 447 -6.10 2.29 -24.19
CA ARG A 447 -7.28 2.19 -23.31
C ARG A 447 -7.17 3.11 -22.09
N TRP A 448 -5.95 3.47 -21.71
CA TRP A 448 -5.63 4.35 -20.58
C TRP A 448 -5.51 5.84 -20.96
N LEU A 449 -5.70 6.18 -22.25
CA LEU A 449 -5.62 7.55 -22.76
C LEU A 449 -6.99 8.22 -22.88
N LYS A 450 -8.04 7.57 -22.36
CA LYS A 450 -9.40 8.12 -22.33
C LYS A 450 -9.50 9.25 -21.30
N ASP A 451 -10.62 9.97 -21.34
CA ASP A 451 -10.93 10.98 -20.33
C ASP A 451 -10.84 10.36 -18.92
N ASP A 452 -10.03 11.00 -18.10
CA ASP A 452 -9.59 10.51 -16.80
C ASP A 452 -10.75 10.40 -15.80
N HIS A 453 -11.80 11.20 -16.01
CA HIS A 453 -13.02 11.25 -15.19
C HIS A 453 -14.17 10.41 -15.74
N SER A 454 -13.93 9.62 -16.79
CA SER A 454 -14.96 8.74 -17.33
C SER A 454 -15.29 7.57 -16.38
N PRO A 455 -16.57 7.15 -16.26
CA PRO A 455 -16.95 5.98 -15.47
C PRO A 455 -16.18 4.71 -15.84
N GLU A 456 -15.83 4.55 -17.12
CA GLU A 456 -15.02 3.45 -17.61
C GLU A 456 -13.59 3.47 -17.04
N MET A 457 -12.95 4.64 -16.98
CA MET A 457 -11.63 4.80 -16.38
C MET A 457 -11.66 4.54 -14.88
N GLU A 458 -12.68 5.03 -14.17
CA GLU A 458 -12.86 4.76 -12.74
C GLU A 458 -13.01 3.25 -12.46
N GLU A 459 -13.83 2.56 -13.25
CA GLU A 459 -14.04 1.12 -13.08
C GLU A 459 -12.77 0.32 -13.41
N MET A 460 -12.06 0.64 -14.50
CA MET A 460 -10.76 0.01 -14.80
C MET A 460 -9.76 0.19 -13.65
N ARG A 461 -9.71 1.37 -13.02
CA ARG A 461 -8.84 1.60 -11.84
C ARG A 461 -9.26 0.75 -10.66
N ARG A 462 -10.57 0.64 -10.37
CA ARG A 462 -11.07 -0.21 -9.26
C ARG A 462 -10.69 -1.68 -9.41
N TRP A 463 -10.60 -2.18 -10.64
CA TRP A 463 -10.19 -3.55 -10.94
C TRP A 463 -8.68 -3.71 -11.15
N PHE A 464 -7.94 -2.62 -11.31
CA PHE A 464 -6.48 -2.66 -11.40
C PHE A 464 -5.86 -2.99 -10.04
N TRP A 465 -5.19 -4.13 -9.98
CA TRP A 465 -4.74 -4.81 -8.78
C TRP A 465 -3.30 -5.33 -8.87
N ALA A 466 -2.46 -4.72 -9.72
CA ALA A 466 -1.04 -5.10 -9.86
C ALA A 466 -0.24 -4.93 -8.54
N PHE A 467 -0.66 -4.02 -7.67
CA PHE A 467 -0.01 -3.70 -6.39
C PHE A 467 -0.78 -4.19 -5.15
N GLY A 468 -1.83 -5.00 -5.36
CA GLY A 468 -2.75 -5.41 -4.30
C GLY A 468 -3.61 -4.25 -3.79
N SER A 469 -4.27 -4.44 -2.65
CA SER A 469 -5.11 -3.40 -2.03
C SER A 469 -5.17 -3.50 -0.50
N GLY A 470 -5.79 -2.50 0.14
CA GLY A 470 -6.00 -2.43 1.58
C GLY A 470 -4.73 -2.21 2.40
N GLY A 471 -4.77 -2.56 3.68
CA GLY A 471 -3.65 -2.30 4.62
C GLY A 471 -2.32 -2.94 4.21
N ARG A 472 -2.38 -4.00 3.39
CA ARG A 472 -1.21 -4.75 2.90
C ARG A 472 -0.85 -4.47 1.43
N MET A 473 -1.41 -3.41 0.83
CA MET A 473 -1.00 -2.92 -0.49
C MET A 473 0.52 -2.64 -0.50
N CYS A 474 1.14 -2.89 -1.66
CA CYS A 474 2.57 -2.71 -1.90
C CYS A 474 3.08 -1.36 -1.34
N VAL A 475 4.09 -1.42 -0.48
CA VAL A 475 4.72 -0.20 0.07
C VAL A 475 5.63 0.48 -0.96
N GLY A 476 6.22 -0.30 -1.87
CA GLY A 476 7.21 0.15 -2.84
C GLY A 476 6.63 0.59 -4.19
N SER A 477 5.31 0.72 -4.34
CA SER A 477 4.68 1.05 -5.64
C SER A 477 5.24 2.34 -6.24
N ASN A 478 5.38 3.40 -5.44
CA ASN A 478 5.95 4.68 -5.88
C ASN A 478 7.44 4.59 -6.25
N LEU A 479 8.20 3.72 -5.60
CA LEU A 479 9.61 3.48 -5.95
C LEU A 479 9.71 2.69 -7.26
N ALA A 480 8.87 1.67 -7.44
CA ALA A 480 8.84 0.85 -8.64
C ALA A 480 8.42 1.66 -9.88
N LEU A 481 7.49 2.60 -9.71
CA LEU A 481 6.94 3.39 -10.81
C LEU A 481 7.79 4.61 -11.16
N GLN A 482 8.33 5.36 -10.16
CA GLN A 482 9.00 6.66 -10.37
C GLN A 482 8.34 7.46 -11.52
N GLY A 483 6.99 7.45 -11.47
CA GLY A 483 5.97 7.78 -12.46
C GLY A 483 4.68 8.10 -11.69
N GLU A 484 3.81 9.05 -12.10
CA GLU A 484 2.52 9.25 -11.42
C GLU A 484 1.72 7.93 -11.50
N THR A 485 1.17 7.47 -10.38
CA THR A 485 -0.11 6.76 -10.45
C THR A 485 -1.16 7.57 -9.72
N GLU A 486 -2.37 7.54 -10.28
CA GLU A 486 -3.62 8.06 -9.72
C GLU A 486 -3.85 7.73 -8.25
N TRP A 487 -3.25 6.65 -7.79
CA TRP A 487 -3.33 6.19 -6.41
C TRP A 487 -2.59 7.10 -5.41
N THR A 488 -1.92 8.16 -5.89
CA THR A 488 -1.39 9.28 -5.09
C THR A 488 -1.81 10.66 -5.63
N LYS A 489 -2.74 10.73 -6.60
CA LYS A 489 -3.36 12.01 -6.99
C LYS A 489 -4.36 12.38 -5.88
N SER A 490 -4.23 13.49 -5.18
CA SER A 490 -3.80 14.76 -5.72
C SER A 490 -2.76 15.46 -4.86
N GLY A 491 -2.85 15.49 -3.52
CA GLY A 491 -2.04 16.41 -2.73
C GLY A 491 -2.17 17.89 -3.16
N GLN A 492 -3.10 18.16 -4.08
CA GLN A 492 -3.43 19.46 -4.63
C GLN A 492 -4.37 20.12 -3.66
N TYR A 493 -4.31 21.44 -3.61
CA TYR A 493 -5.27 22.20 -2.85
C TYR A 493 -6.64 22.11 -3.52
N THR A 494 -7.67 21.77 -2.74
CA THR A 494 -9.06 21.69 -3.20
C THR A 494 -9.91 22.51 -2.26
N GLY A 495 -10.34 23.68 -2.71
CA GLY A 495 -11.09 24.68 -1.97
C GLY A 495 -12.52 24.73 -2.48
N ILE A 496 -12.75 25.55 -3.48
CA ILE A 496 -14.09 25.80 -4.02
C ILE A 496 -14.59 24.70 -4.96
N THR A 497 -13.69 23.93 -5.56
CA THR A 497 -14.07 22.83 -6.47
C THR A 497 -14.79 21.74 -5.69
N GLU A 498 -15.96 21.33 -6.19
CA GLU A 498 -16.72 20.25 -5.59
C GLU A 498 -16.24 18.90 -6.12
N LEU A 499 -15.83 18.04 -5.18
CA LEU A 499 -15.41 16.67 -5.43
C LEU A 499 -16.23 15.75 -4.54
N ASP A 500 -16.61 14.59 -5.07
CA ASP A 500 -17.30 13.57 -4.29
C ASP A 500 -16.33 12.88 -3.33
N LEU A 501 -16.88 12.37 -2.21
CA LEU A 501 -16.09 11.55 -1.29
C LEU A 501 -15.67 10.25 -1.99
N THR A 502 -14.41 9.85 -1.80
CA THR A 502 -13.95 8.55 -2.27
C THR A 502 -14.70 7.42 -1.55
N ALA A 503 -14.83 6.26 -2.17
CA ALA A 503 -15.45 5.09 -1.53
C ALA A 503 -14.75 4.71 -0.19
N GLN A 504 -13.44 4.92 -0.11
CA GLN A 504 -12.68 4.75 1.14
C GLN A 504 -13.07 5.82 2.18
N GLY A 505 -13.18 7.08 1.79
CA GLY A 505 -13.61 8.18 2.66
C GLY A 505 -15.01 7.95 3.22
N VAL A 506 -15.95 7.51 2.38
CA VAL A 506 -17.31 7.13 2.82
C VAL A 506 -17.26 6.03 3.89
N THR A 507 -16.49 4.97 3.62
CA THR A 507 -16.35 3.83 4.55
C THR A 507 -15.72 4.28 5.89
N GLN A 508 -14.71 5.14 5.85
CA GLN A 508 -14.05 5.68 7.04
C GLN A 508 -15.02 6.49 7.90
N VAL A 509 -15.77 7.43 7.29
CA VAL A 509 -16.72 8.28 8.03
C VAL A 509 -17.84 7.44 8.65
N GLN A 510 -18.37 6.46 7.93
CA GLN A 510 -19.38 5.54 8.47
C GLN A 510 -18.84 4.70 9.64
N GLY A 511 -17.60 4.22 9.54
CA GLY A 511 -16.93 3.51 10.63
C GLY A 511 -16.75 4.39 11.86
N THR A 512 -16.27 5.62 11.67
CA THR A 512 -16.14 6.64 12.71
C THR A 512 -17.48 6.93 13.40
N GLY A 513 -18.55 7.15 12.62
CA GLY A 513 -19.90 7.40 13.14
C GLY A 513 -20.39 6.27 14.05
N LYS A 514 -20.25 5.01 13.61
CA LYS A 514 -20.63 3.84 14.42
C LYS A 514 -19.90 3.77 15.76
N ILE A 515 -18.61 4.13 15.78
CA ILE A 515 -17.78 4.02 16.98
C ILE A 515 -18.01 5.20 17.93
N LEU A 516 -18.08 6.42 17.39
CA LEU A 516 -17.96 7.65 18.18
C LEU A 516 -19.27 8.42 18.36
N VAL A 517 -20.32 8.14 17.58
CA VAL A 517 -21.63 8.79 17.70
C VAL A 517 -22.64 7.89 18.42
N GLY A 518 -23.33 8.44 19.41
CA GLY A 518 -24.40 7.78 20.18
C GLY A 518 -24.35 8.07 21.68
N ALA A 519 -25.35 7.61 22.42
CA ALA A 519 -25.46 7.85 23.86
C ALA A 519 -24.20 7.41 24.63
N GLY A 520 -23.64 8.30 25.46
CA GLY A 520 -22.44 8.07 26.26
C GLY A 520 -21.12 8.00 25.49
N LYS A 521 -21.12 8.30 24.19
CA LYS A 521 -19.89 8.32 23.37
C LYS A 521 -19.32 9.72 23.24
N ALA A 522 -18.16 9.82 22.59
CA ALA A 522 -17.46 11.08 22.35
C ALA A 522 -18.32 12.14 21.64
N ILE A 523 -19.25 11.72 20.79
CA ILE A 523 -20.28 12.57 20.19
C ILE A 523 -21.64 12.02 20.63
N ASP A 524 -22.15 12.52 21.75
CA ASP A 524 -23.49 12.17 22.25
C ASP A 524 -24.52 13.18 21.73
N PRO A 525 -25.48 12.76 20.87
CA PRO A 525 -26.51 13.66 20.32
C PRO A 525 -27.32 14.43 21.38
N SER A 526 -27.46 13.88 22.59
CA SER A 526 -28.20 14.54 23.69
C SER A 526 -27.45 15.73 24.29
N ASN A 527 -26.11 15.73 24.21
CA ASN A 527 -25.25 16.81 24.70
C ASN A 527 -24.94 17.87 23.64
N ILE A 528 -25.29 17.63 22.36
CA ILE A 528 -25.01 18.56 21.26
C ILE A 528 -25.91 19.79 21.34
N ALA A 529 -25.30 20.94 21.59
CA ALA A 529 -25.96 22.25 21.50
C ALA A 529 -26.18 22.65 20.05
N HIS A 530 -25.15 22.45 19.20
CA HIS A 530 -25.21 22.86 17.80
C HIS A 530 -24.25 22.07 16.91
N VAL A 531 -24.60 21.92 15.63
CA VAL A 531 -23.74 21.38 14.58
C VAL A 531 -23.58 22.43 13.47
N PHE A 532 -22.34 22.84 13.23
CA PHE A 532 -21.99 23.68 12.10
C PHE A 532 -21.37 22.82 11.00
N VAL A 533 -21.95 22.91 9.79
CA VAL A 533 -21.49 22.15 8.62
C VAL A 533 -21.01 23.12 7.55
N SER A 534 -19.89 22.79 6.93
CA SER A 534 -19.39 23.51 5.75
C SER A 534 -20.37 23.38 4.57
N PRO A 535 -20.59 24.42 3.76
CA PRO A 535 -21.49 24.38 2.60
C PRO A 535 -21.02 23.46 1.48
N ARG A 536 -19.76 23.02 1.50
CA ARG A 536 -19.20 22.14 0.46
C ARG A 536 -19.88 20.77 0.49
N LYS A 537 -20.19 20.20 -0.68
CA LYS A 537 -20.92 18.93 -0.83
C LYS A 537 -20.26 17.80 -0.05
N ARG A 538 -18.94 17.68 -0.15
CA ARG A 538 -18.14 16.68 0.58
C ARG A 538 -18.32 16.73 2.11
N ALA A 539 -18.48 17.92 2.69
CA ALA A 539 -18.69 18.08 4.13
C ALA A 539 -20.15 17.78 4.53
N GLN A 540 -21.11 18.17 3.68
CA GLN A 540 -22.53 17.82 3.85
C GLN A 540 -22.71 16.29 3.85
N THR A 541 -22.13 15.61 2.86
CA THR A 541 -22.14 14.14 2.79
C THR A 541 -21.40 13.50 3.98
N THR A 542 -20.29 14.09 4.43
CA THR A 542 -19.60 13.62 5.65
C THR A 542 -20.49 13.71 6.88
N PHE A 543 -21.22 14.82 7.05
CA PHE A 543 -22.17 15.00 8.14
C PHE A 543 -23.29 13.94 8.08
N GLU A 544 -23.92 13.76 6.92
CA GLU A 544 -24.97 12.76 6.72
C GLU A 544 -24.48 11.35 7.07
N LEU A 545 -23.28 10.98 6.63
CA LEU A 545 -22.70 9.66 6.91
C LEU A 545 -22.36 9.49 8.39
N LEU A 546 -21.83 10.52 9.04
CA LEU A 546 -21.44 10.50 10.45
C LEU A 546 -22.64 10.28 11.37
N PHE A 547 -23.78 10.90 11.05
CA PHE A 547 -25.02 10.81 11.84
C PHE A 547 -26.06 9.82 11.29
N SER A 548 -25.74 9.10 10.20
CA SER A 548 -26.66 8.16 9.52
C SER A 548 -27.30 7.09 10.42
N SER A 549 -26.63 6.71 11.52
CA SER A 549 -27.13 5.72 12.48
C SER A 549 -27.84 6.31 13.70
N SER A 550 -27.97 7.64 13.80
CA SER A 550 -28.54 8.33 14.97
C SER A 550 -29.87 9.00 14.62
N SER A 551 -30.97 8.42 15.08
CA SER A 551 -32.33 8.98 14.94
C SER A 551 -32.65 10.06 15.98
N GLN A 552 -31.64 10.69 16.61
CA GLN A 552 -31.82 11.56 17.78
C GLN A 552 -31.25 12.99 17.64
N LEU A 553 -30.58 13.35 16.53
CA LEU A 553 -30.11 14.73 16.34
C LEU A 553 -31.28 15.61 15.88
N ASP A 554 -31.60 16.65 16.64
CA ASP A 554 -32.61 17.65 16.27
C ASP A 554 -32.14 18.46 15.05
N PRO A 555 -32.84 18.41 13.90
CA PRO A 555 -32.48 19.17 12.71
C PRO A 555 -32.39 20.69 12.95
N LEU A 556 -33.12 21.22 13.94
CA LEU A 556 -33.08 22.65 14.29
C LEU A 556 -31.74 23.08 14.89
N ARG A 557 -30.91 22.13 15.34
CA ARG A 557 -29.56 22.37 15.87
C ARG A 557 -28.47 22.24 14.81
N VAL A 558 -28.83 22.04 13.54
CA VAL A 558 -27.89 21.87 12.44
C VAL A 558 -27.98 23.09 11.53
N SER A 559 -26.84 23.72 11.27
CA SER A 559 -26.76 24.85 10.34
C SER A 559 -25.57 24.74 9.40
N THR A 560 -25.76 25.22 8.18
CA THR A 560 -24.68 25.36 7.20
C THR A 560 -24.11 26.77 7.28
N THR A 561 -22.78 26.93 7.29
CA THR A 561 -22.11 28.23 7.42
C THR A 561 -20.88 28.36 6.54
N GLU A 562 -20.81 29.44 5.75
CA GLU A 562 -19.62 29.77 4.92
C GLU A 562 -18.36 30.00 5.77
N ARG A 563 -18.50 30.30 7.07
CA ARG A 563 -17.35 30.37 7.99
C ARG A 563 -16.59 29.05 8.09
N LEU A 564 -17.22 27.93 7.73
CA LEU A 564 -16.61 26.60 7.62
C LEU A 564 -16.31 26.17 6.17
N ALA A 565 -16.49 27.01 5.16
CA ALA A 565 -16.03 26.71 3.80
C ALA A 565 -14.52 26.43 3.80
N GLU A 566 -14.05 25.49 2.98
CA GLU A 566 -12.61 25.28 2.82
C GLU A 566 -11.95 26.59 2.38
N TRP A 567 -10.66 26.73 2.67
CA TRP A 567 -9.86 27.85 2.17
C TRP A 567 -10.05 28.02 0.67
N ASP A 568 -10.39 29.23 0.21
CA ASP A 568 -10.39 29.53 -1.22
C ASP A 568 -8.96 29.67 -1.72
N TYR A 569 -8.49 28.66 -2.46
CA TYR A 569 -7.12 28.63 -2.95
C TYR A 569 -6.91 29.51 -4.18
N GLY A 570 -7.97 30.09 -4.77
CA GLY A 570 -7.84 30.98 -5.93
C GLY A 570 -7.03 30.35 -7.06
N GLN A 571 -5.98 31.03 -7.50
CA GLN A 571 -5.06 30.52 -8.54
C GLN A 571 -4.32 29.24 -8.14
N TYR A 572 -4.32 28.87 -6.87
CA TYR A 572 -3.61 27.69 -6.35
C TYR A 572 -4.50 26.45 -6.25
N GLU A 573 -5.79 26.57 -6.53
CA GLU A 573 -6.71 25.45 -6.65
C GLU A 573 -6.17 24.43 -7.66
N GLY A 574 -6.16 23.15 -7.32
CA GLY A 574 -5.59 22.10 -8.16
C GLY A 574 -4.06 22.11 -8.25
N MET A 575 -3.35 22.95 -7.49
CA MET A 575 -1.88 22.97 -7.44
C MET A 575 -1.35 22.32 -6.16
N VAL A 576 -0.11 21.83 -6.20
CA VAL A 576 0.64 21.41 -5.00
C VAL A 576 1.53 22.55 -4.49
N THR A 577 1.95 22.53 -3.22
CA THR A 577 2.79 23.60 -2.59
C THR A 577 4.04 23.97 -3.41
N SER A 578 4.65 23.00 -4.10
CA SER A 578 5.82 23.26 -4.95
C SER A 578 5.50 24.04 -6.23
N GLN A 579 4.31 23.85 -6.81
CA GLN A 579 3.85 24.62 -7.97
C GLN A 579 3.51 26.06 -7.56
N ILE A 580 2.84 26.23 -6.42
CA ILE A 580 2.52 27.56 -5.88
C ILE A 580 3.79 28.37 -5.63
N ARG A 581 4.79 27.77 -4.97
CA ARG A 581 6.09 28.43 -4.73
C ARG A 581 6.82 28.79 -6.03
N ALA A 582 6.67 28.00 -7.08
CA ALA A 582 7.26 28.30 -8.38
C ALA A 582 6.54 29.47 -9.06
N LEU A 583 5.20 29.45 -9.08
CA LEU A 583 4.34 30.50 -9.63
C LEU A 583 4.60 31.84 -8.94
N ARG A 584 4.59 31.85 -7.61
CA ARG A 584 4.85 33.06 -6.81
C ARG A 584 6.26 33.61 -7.00
N LYS A 585 7.24 32.74 -7.25
CA LYS A 585 8.61 33.15 -7.58
C LYS A 585 8.69 33.80 -8.96
N GLU A 586 7.95 33.28 -9.94
CA GLU A 586 7.82 33.88 -11.27
C GLU A 586 7.13 35.26 -11.21
N HIS A 587 6.10 35.39 -10.37
CA HIS A 587 5.42 36.66 -10.10
C HIS A 587 6.20 37.62 -9.19
N GLY A 588 7.36 37.20 -8.67
CA GLY A 588 8.22 38.03 -7.80
C GLY A 588 7.65 38.32 -6.42
N LEU A 589 6.71 37.50 -5.92
CA LEU A 589 5.92 37.78 -4.72
C LEU A 589 6.59 37.38 -3.40
N ASP A 590 7.58 36.48 -3.45
CA ASP A 590 8.08 35.78 -2.26
C ASP A 590 9.52 36.13 -1.83
N GLY A 591 10.19 37.11 -2.45
CA GLY A 591 11.56 37.50 -2.07
C GLY A 591 12.50 36.30 -1.86
N GLU A 592 13.22 36.23 -0.74
CA GLU A 592 14.06 35.07 -0.36
C GLU A 592 13.33 34.00 0.47
N ARG A 593 12.07 34.22 0.86
CA ARG A 593 11.36 33.39 1.83
C ARG A 593 10.26 32.54 1.14
N PRO A 594 10.20 31.22 1.38
CA PRO A 594 9.22 30.39 0.69
C PRO A 594 7.79 30.69 1.14
N TRP A 595 6.84 30.62 0.20
CA TRP A 595 5.41 30.71 0.48
C TRP A 595 4.98 29.77 1.60
N ASP A 596 4.17 30.32 2.50
CA ASP A 596 3.45 29.62 3.53
C ASP A 596 2.01 30.13 3.57
N ILE A 597 1.04 29.26 3.29
CA ILE A 597 -0.38 29.60 3.29
C ILE A 597 -0.84 30.26 4.59
N TRP A 598 -0.28 29.85 5.73
CA TRP A 598 -0.65 30.36 7.04
C TRP A 598 -0.33 31.83 7.24
N ARG A 599 0.58 32.37 6.44
CA ARG A 599 1.07 33.75 6.49
C ARG A 599 0.65 34.53 5.25
N ASP A 600 0.88 33.95 4.08
CA ASP A 600 0.80 34.67 2.80
C ASP A 600 -0.57 34.50 2.12
N GLY A 601 -1.37 33.51 2.52
CA GLY A 601 -2.67 33.21 1.90
C GLY A 601 -2.55 32.79 0.43
N CYS A 602 -3.63 32.98 -0.34
CA CYS A 602 -3.73 32.55 -1.73
C CYS A 602 -3.92 33.71 -2.71
N GLU A 603 -3.25 33.70 -3.87
CA GLU A 603 -3.48 34.67 -4.95
C GLU A 603 -4.86 34.45 -5.58
N ASP A 604 -5.61 35.54 -5.78
CA ASP A 604 -7.03 35.54 -6.20
C ASP A 604 -7.94 34.61 -5.38
N GLY A 605 -7.53 34.29 -4.15
CA GLY A 605 -8.28 33.49 -3.19
C GLY A 605 -8.33 34.18 -1.83
N GLU A 606 -8.46 33.40 -0.76
CA GLU A 606 -8.51 33.95 0.59
C GLU A 606 -7.10 34.23 1.15
N SER A 607 -6.97 35.40 1.77
CA SER A 607 -5.86 35.75 2.65
C SER A 607 -5.94 35.00 3.99
N ALA A 608 -4.79 34.81 4.65
CA ALA A 608 -4.75 34.24 6.00
C ALA A 608 -5.55 35.07 7.02
N GLN A 609 -5.66 36.39 6.80
CA GLN A 609 -6.43 37.27 7.67
C GLN A 609 -7.94 37.06 7.51
N GLN A 610 -8.44 36.95 6.28
CA GLN A 610 -9.86 36.67 6.03
C GLN A 610 -10.29 35.34 6.65
N VAL A 611 -9.45 34.30 6.52
CA VAL A 611 -9.71 33.01 7.17
C VAL A 611 -9.65 33.14 8.69
N THR A 612 -8.71 33.92 9.22
CA THR A 612 -8.63 34.21 10.66
C THR A 612 -9.92 34.87 11.16
N ASP A 613 -10.38 35.92 10.50
CA ASP A 613 -11.54 36.71 10.92
C ASP A 613 -12.82 35.86 10.98
N ARG A 614 -13.05 35.01 9.96
CA ARG A 614 -14.24 34.15 9.92
C ARG A 614 -14.20 33.02 10.94
N LEU A 615 -13.02 32.47 11.23
CA LEU A 615 -12.88 31.44 12.27
C LEU A 615 -13.00 32.06 13.66
N ASP A 616 -12.41 33.24 13.90
CA ASP A 616 -12.51 33.95 15.18
C ASP A 616 -13.95 34.39 15.47
N ASP A 617 -14.71 34.77 14.44
CA ASP A 617 -16.15 35.04 14.56
C ASP A 617 -16.94 33.78 14.98
N LEU A 618 -16.67 32.65 14.33
CA LEU A 618 -17.30 31.37 14.70
C LEU A 618 -16.90 30.93 16.13
N ILE A 619 -15.63 31.12 16.52
CA ILE A 619 -15.15 30.81 17.87
C ILE A 619 -15.87 31.67 18.92
N ARG A 620 -16.11 32.96 18.65
CA ARG A 620 -16.89 33.82 19.57
C ARG A 620 -18.31 33.30 19.77
N GLU A 621 -18.96 32.85 18.70
CA GLU A 621 -20.29 32.25 18.79
C GLU A 621 -20.29 30.94 19.59
N ILE A 622 -19.32 30.04 19.32
CA ILE A 622 -19.15 28.79 20.06
C ILE A 622 -18.95 29.07 21.56
N LYS A 623 -18.10 30.05 21.90
CA LYS A 623 -17.89 30.47 23.29
C LYS A 623 -19.17 31.00 23.93
N SER A 624 -19.99 31.76 23.20
CA SER A 624 -21.28 32.24 23.70
C SER A 624 -22.27 31.11 24.00
N ILE A 625 -22.23 30.01 23.25
CA ILE A 625 -23.04 28.81 23.52
C ILE A 625 -22.55 28.11 24.79
N GLN A 626 -21.22 28.04 24.96
CA GLN A 626 -20.59 27.23 26.01
C GLN A 626 -20.41 27.97 27.35
N GLN A 627 -20.37 29.31 27.37
CA GLN A 627 -20.00 30.11 28.56
C GLN A 627 -20.83 29.81 29.82
N ASN A 628 -22.08 29.39 29.66
CA ASN A 628 -22.99 29.10 30.77
C ASN A 628 -22.96 27.63 31.23
N HIS A 629 -22.06 26.81 30.67
CA HIS A 629 -21.98 25.35 30.91
C HIS A 629 -20.60 24.90 31.41
N MET A 630 -19.81 25.83 31.95
CA MET A 630 -18.43 25.55 32.36
C MET A 630 -18.36 24.73 33.65
N HIS A 631 -19.30 24.91 34.59
CA HIS A 631 -19.25 24.35 35.94
C HIS A 631 -20.22 23.19 36.16
N GLY A 632 -20.57 22.48 35.09
CA GLY A 632 -21.43 21.29 35.14
C GLY A 632 -22.92 21.62 35.16
N GLU A 633 -23.31 22.80 34.69
CA GLU A 633 -24.70 23.17 34.50
C GLU A 633 -25.42 22.19 33.55
N PRO A 634 -26.67 21.81 33.84
CA PRO A 634 -27.40 20.86 33.02
C PRO A 634 -27.84 21.48 31.70
N GLY A 635 -27.59 20.79 30.60
CA GLY A 635 -28.00 21.23 29.26
C GLY A 635 -26.99 20.81 28.19
N PRO A 636 -27.39 20.83 26.91
CA PRO A 636 -26.47 20.54 25.82
C PRO A 636 -25.46 21.69 25.65
N ALA A 637 -24.17 21.35 25.58
CA ALA A 637 -23.07 22.31 25.45
C ALA A 637 -22.07 21.96 24.33
N ASP A 638 -22.14 20.75 23.78
CA ASP A 638 -21.18 20.28 22.78
C ASP A 638 -21.47 20.91 21.41
N VAL A 639 -20.42 21.37 20.74
CA VAL A 639 -20.52 21.88 19.37
C VAL A 639 -19.72 21.00 18.44
N VAL A 640 -20.37 20.52 17.37
CA VAL A 640 -19.73 19.69 16.34
C VAL A 640 -19.48 20.52 15.09
N LEU A 641 -18.24 20.50 14.59
CA LEU A 641 -17.85 21.14 13.34
C LEU A 641 -17.54 20.08 12.29
N VAL A 642 -18.25 20.12 11.15
CA VAL A 642 -17.98 19.24 10.01
C VAL A 642 -17.45 20.10 8.85
N ALA A 643 -16.14 20.04 8.64
CA ALA A 643 -15.43 20.84 7.65
C ALA A 643 -14.20 20.09 7.11
N HIS A 644 -13.22 20.83 6.61
CA HIS A 644 -12.12 20.31 5.80
C HIS A 644 -10.80 20.28 6.55
N GLY A 645 -9.91 19.38 6.15
CA GLY A 645 -8.67 19.12 6.89
C GLY A 645 -7.75 20.34 7.01
N HIS A 646 -7.71 21.24 6.04
CA HIS A 646 -6.86 22.44 6.13
C HIS A 646 -7.49 23.50 7.03
N LEU A 647 -8.76 23.83 6.79
CA LEU A 647 -9.52 24.75 7.63
C LEU A 647 -9.61 24.31 9.10
N LEU A 648 -9.83 23.02 9.38
CA LEU A 648 -9.93 22.55 10.76
C LEU A 648 -8.59 22.67 11.50
N ARG A 649 -7.45 22.51 10.83
CA ARG A 649 -6.13 22.79 11.43
C ARG A 649 -5.96 24.29 11.71
N ALA A 650 -6.47 25.15 10.83
CA ALA A 650 -6.55 26.60 11.07
C ALA A 650 -7.39 26.90 12.31
N PHE A 651 -8.57 26.28 12.41
CA PHE A 651 -9.49 26.43 13.54
C PHE A 651 -8.82 26.03 14.86
N VAL A 652 -8.08 24.91 14.91
CA VAL A 652 -7.35 24.51 16.14
C VAL A 652 -6.33 25.56 16.57
N LYS A 653 -5.56 26.14 15.63
CA LYS A 653 -4.60 27.21 15.98
C LYS A 653 -5.32 28.42 16.58
N ARG A 654 -6.40 28.86 15.94
CA ARG A 654 -7.21 30.00 16.38
C ARG A 654 -7.92 29.74 17.70
N TRP A 655 -8.45 28.54 17.89
CA TRP A 655 -9.04 28.09 19.15
C TRP A 655 -8.06 28.25 20.31
N LEU A 656 -6.81 27.80 20.13
CA LEU A 656 -5.74 27.89 21.13
C LEU A 656 -5.20 29.32 21.32
N GLY A 657 -5.75 30.32 20.62
CA GLY A 657 -5.29 31.71 20.68
C GLY A 657 -4.01 31.99 19.91
N TYR A 658 -3.52 31.03 19.11
CA TYR A 658 -2.29 31.21 18.34
C TYR A 658 -2.54 31.93 17.01
N PRO A 659 -1.66 32.86 16.59
CA PRO A 659 -1.70 33.43 15.24
C PRO A 659 -1.61 32.31 14.18
N MET A 660 -2.18 32.56 13.00
CA MET A 660 -2.28 31.55 11.95
C MET A 660 -0.90 30.97 11.58
N GLU A 661 0.13 31.82 11.54
CA GLU A 661 1.52 31.48 11.24
C GLU A 661 2.27 30.73 12.36
N PHE A 662 1.66 30.53 13.53
CA PHE A 662 2.31 29.80 14.62
C PHE A 662 2.67 28.37 14.15
N PRO A 663 3.92 27.90 14.39
CA PRO A 663 4.44 26.65 13.84
C PRO A 663 3.94 25.41 14.61
N LEU A 664 2.62 25.25 14.71
CA LEU A 664 1.96 24.09 15.28
C LEU A 664 1.61 23.10 14.16
N SER A 665 2.35 21.99 14.09
CA SER A 665 2.13 20.92 13.12
C SER A 665 1.05 19.97 13.58
N LEU A 666 -0.06 19.89 12.84
CA LEU A 666 -1.20 19.03 13.13
C LEU A 666 -1.51 18.14 11.92
N MET A 667 -1.87 16.89 12.19
CA MET A 667 -2.39 15.96 11.18
C MET A 667 -3.87 15.71 11.46
N LEU A 668 -4.70 15.90 10.43
CA LEU A 668 -6.12 15.56 10.48
C LEU A 668 -6.47 14.79 9.20
N PRO A 669 -6.41 13.45 9.22
CA PRO A 669 -6.75 12.65 8.04
C PRO A 669 -8.25 12.75 7.72
N PRO A 670 -8.68 12.38 6.50
CA PRO A 670 -10.10 12.25 6.17
C PRO A 670 -10.84 11.38 7.19
N GLY A 671 -11.99 11.85 7.69
CA GLY A 671 -12.77 11.17 8.73
C GLY A 671 -12.15 11.18 10.14
N GLY A 672 -11.03 11.89 10.34
CA GLY A 672 -10.42 12.10 11.64
C GLY A 672 -11.23 13.07 12.51
N ILE A 673 -11.25 12.82 13.83
CA ILE A 673 -11.92 13.66 14.82
C ILE A 673 -10.87 14.24 15.77
N GLY A 674 -10.93 15.56 15.96
CA GLY A 674 -10.19 16.26 17.01
C GLY A 674 -11.17 16.79 18.06
N VAL A 675 -10.78 16.74 19.33
CA VAL A 675 -11.59 17.26 20.43
C VAL A 675 -10.91 18.50 21.00
N LEU A 676 -11.67 19.59 21.06
CA LEU A 676 -11.27 20.86 21.64
C LEU A 676 -12.08 21.10 22.91
N SER A 677 -11.44 21.67 23.92
CA SER A 677 -12.06 21.88 25.23
C SER A 677 -11.44 23.11 25.90
N TYR A 678 -11.61 23.23 27.22
CA TYR A 678 -11.07 24.29 28.05
C TYR A 678 -10.30 23.71 29.25
N GLN A 679 -9.20 24.34 29.63
CA GLN A 679 -8.53 24.03 30.90
C GLN A 679 -9.36 24.58 32.07
N HIS A 680 -9.27 23.88 33.21
CA HIS A 680 -9.82 24.33 34.50
C HIS A 680 -11.29 24.77 34.46
N HIS A 681 -12.10 24.24 33.52
CA HIS A 681 -13.48 24.68 33.33
C HIS A 681 -13.59 26.21 33.12
N ASN A 682 -12.67 26.80 32.37
CA ASN A 682 -12.61 28.24 32.14
C ASN A 682 -12.72 28.57 30.64
N ILE A 683 -13.79 29.27 30.26
CA ILE A 683 -14.06 29.68 28.87
C ILE A 683 -12.93 30.51 28.22
N ASN A 684 -12.08 31.12 29.05
CA ASN A 684 -10.95 31.92 28.62
C ASN A 684 -9.65 31.11 28.44
N GLU A 685 -9.65 29.81 28.75
CA GLU A 685 -8.48 28.92 28.66
C GLU A 685 -8.72 27.78 27.66
N PRO A 686 -8.85 28.06 26.36
CA PRO A 686 -9.10 27.03 25.34
C PRO A 686 -7.92 26.06 25.21
N ALA A 687 -8.23 24.80 24.94
CA ALA A 687 -7.27 23.71 24.90
C ALA A 687 -7.58 22.66 23.83
N LEU A 688 -6.55 21.93 23.42
CA LEU A 688 -6.64 20.72 22.60
C LEU A 688 -6.63 19.51 23.53
N TYR A 689 -7.63 18.64 23.39
CA TYR A 689 -7.77 17.47 24.24
C TYR A 689 -6.90 16.32 23.67
N ALA A 690 -5.69 16.14 24.21
CA ALA A 690 -4.64 15.28 23.64
C ALA A 690 -4.81 13.76 23.93
N GLY A 691 -5.91 13.35 24.56
CA GLY A 691 -6.24 11.95 24.79
C GLY A 691 -7.61 11.80 25.44
N MET A 692 -8.42 10.85 24.97
CA MET A 692 -9.71 10.51 25.59
C MET A 692 -9.58 9.26 26.45
N ALA A 693 -10.05 9.34 27.69
CA ALA A 693 -10.44 8.16 28.44
C ALA A 693 -11.86 7.81 28.00
N PHE A 694 -12.03 6.65 27.38
CA PHE A 694 -13.37 6.10 27.17
C PHE A 694 -13.92 5.64 28.53
N PRO A 695 -15.19 5.92 28.86
CA PRO A 695 -15.82 5.35 30.04
C PRO A 695 -15.82 3.82 30.02
#